data_AF-A0A7V3XP64-F1
#
_entry.id   AF-A0A7V3XP64-F1
#
_cell.length_a   1.000
_cell.length_b   1.000
_cell.length_c   1.000
_cell.angle_alpha   90.00
_cell.angle_beta   90.00
_cell.angle_gamma   90.00
#
_symmetry.space_group_name_H-M   'P 1'
#
loop_
_entity.id
_entity.type
_entity.pdbx_description
1 polymer ?
#
loop_
_entity_poly.entity_id
_entity_poly.type
_entity_poly.pdbx_seq_one_letter_code
_entity_poly.pdbx_strand_id
1 'polypeptide(L)'
;MSCSGKTLSYILIVAFLGVLVYSLFLYNQSNNVPQVPLNQVVDEVKNGQVQKVTIDGQNLTINLKDGKTQKSVIESQTSFTQILTDSKIDLASVEIDVKNTSANSNWIAIISGILPVILIAGFIYLMLRSAQAGNTRALSFGQSRARLLGAGQTKVKFSDVAGLEEPKQELLEVVEFLKNPQKFRRLGAEIPKGVLLIGPPGTGKCLTGETKILTNKGLISIKDIPKYFYVDNKHRVYGAKIVSLDIDKKKNILTPASHWYNLGEQKTIKIKTRMGHSIEGTPEHPIVILGKDGNFTFKRLDQIEEGDYTLIRYATETYGNLRQIPNKDTAYLLGFLSGDGNLTIKNRITYSTANPKISAFIKNYLKKNFNYSPIKSRDREYDWIISRRDIVKKIFAYGLLPVYSKDKEIPDSVLLAPKEIVVSFLQGLFDSDGSVDKRGVIEFSSSSKKLVDSVNLLLLNLGIVSKRRNKVKKYNGKLHYILNISGDFADIFYQKLGFRLAEGKKQILESYLKQRGLPNPNINLIFNQGERIAKVYNFAQENGLKPLKDLGEGYCKNLYRYISGERTPSLMMLKKLLSKLQTRIPQIEKLPEFAYLKSLAFSGFFFSPVTSIQKKKNVVYDFTVPKYHNFIGNGFVSHNTLLAKAVAGEAEVPFFSISASEFVEMFVGVGAARVRDLFEKAKRNAPSIIFIDELDAIGRLRGSGLGGSHDEREQTLNQILVEMDGFETDTNVIIMAATNRPDVLDPALLRPGRFDRRVVLDLPDLKERKAILEIYTKNKPMAFGVDLEKIARSTAGFSGADLKNLANEAAILAARSNKKKIEMANLEEAIEKVLLGPERKSRVLSKKEKEITAYHEAGHAVVAKFLPNCDPVHKVSIISRGLALGYTWNLPSEDRHLRSKSKFEDDIASLLGGRVAEKLRFQEVTTGAENDLRQATKMARAMVTDYGMSEKLGSATWGEKEELTFLGKEIAEHKTYSEEIAALIDKEVSSIIKKAENRAKEILIKNKKIWYKL
;
A
#
# COMPACT_ATOMS: atom_id res chain seq x y z
N MET A 1 52.86 14.73 -9.64
CA MET A 1 51.59 14.87 -8.89
C MET A 1 50.49 15.18 -9.88
N SER A 2 49.59 14.23 -10.16
CA SER A 2 48.49 14.40 -11.12
C SER A 2 47.18 14.47 -10.34
N CYS A 3 46.62 15.67 -10.22
CA CYS A 3 45.36 15.89 -9.52
C CYS A 3 44.19 15.65 -10.48
N SER A 4 43.35 14.66 -10.16
CA SER A 4 42.15 14.32 -10.93
C SER A 4 41.20 15.52 -11.01
N GLY A 5 40.76 15.90 -12.22
CA GLY A 5 39.92 17.07 -12.46
C GLY A 5 38.59 17.13 -11.67
N LYS A 6 38.15 16.01 -11.09
CA LYS A 6 36.96 15.95 -10.21
C LYS A 6 37.22 16.56 -8.83
N THR A 7 38.44 16.44 -8.32
CA THR A 7 38.81 16.99 -7.01
C THR A 7 38.92 18.51 -7.10
N LEU A 8 39.49 19.01 -8.20
CA LEU A 8 39.57 20.45 -8.48
C LEU A 8 38.16 21.07 -8.61
N SER A 9 37.24 20.38 -9.28
CA SER A 9 35.86 20.85 -9.44
C SER A 9 35.10 20.92 -8.10
N TYR A 10 35.27 19.94 -7.20
CA TYR A 10 34.65 19.98 -5.87
C TYR A 10 35.22 21.07 -4.97
N ILE A 11 36.53 21.30 -5.03
CA ILE A 11 37.18 22.37 -4.27
C ILE A 11 36.67 23.73 -4.75
N LEU A 12 36.53 23.92 -6.06
CA LEU A 12 35.99 25.15 -6.64
C LEU A 12 34.51 25.38 -6.26
N ILE A 13 33.69 24.33 -6.22
CA ILE A 13 32.27 24.44 -5.82
C ILE A 13 32.13 24.80 -4.34
N VAL A 14 32.95 24.20 -3.47
CA VAL A 14 32.92 24.49 -2.03
C VAL A 14 33.48 25.88 -1.76
N ALA A 15 34.53 26.30 -2.48
CA ALA A 15 35.04 27.67 -2.42
C ALA A 15 33.98 28.68 -2.88
N PHE A 16 33.28 28.41 -3.98
CA PHE A 16 32.20 29.25 -4.49
C PHE A 16 31.04 29.37 -3.49
N LEU A 17 30.56 28.24 -2.93
CA LEU A 17 29.53 28.24 -1.89
C LEU A 17 29.98 28.95 -0.62
N GLY A 18 31.26 28.81 -0.25
CA GLY A 18 31.84 29.51 0.89
C GLY A 18 31.85 31.03 0.69
N VAL A 19 32.27 31.50 -0.48
CA VAL A 19 32.25 32.92 -0.85
C VAL A 19 30.81 33.45 -0.95
N LEU A 20 29.88 32.66 -1.48
CA LEU A 20 28.47 33.03 -1.59
C LEU A 20 27.78 33.11 -0.22
N VAL A 21 28.06 32.18 0.69
CA VAL A 21 27.57 32.22 2.07
C VAL A 21 28.22 33.35 2.85
N TYR A 22 29.51 33.60 2.67
CA TYR A 22 30.21 34.70 3.34
C TYR A 22 29.73 36.07 2.85
N SER A 23 29.48 36.25 1.55
CA SER A 23 28.90 37.49 1.01
C SER A 23 27.46 37.70 1.47
N LEU A 24 26.63 36.65 1.53
CA LEU A 24 25.29 36.71 2.13
C LEU A 24 25.32 37.02 3.64
N PHE A 25 26.33 36.54 4.35
CA PHE A 25 26.49 36.78 5.78
C PHE A 25 26.94 38.21 6.07
N LEU A 26 27.88 38.75 5.28
CA LEU A 26 28.28 40.16 5.37
C LEU A 26 27.13 41.12 4.98
N TYR A 27 26.31 40.75 4.00
CA TYR A 27 25.12 41.52 3.62
C TYR A 27 24.10 41.62 4.77
N ASN A 28 23.88 40.53 5.50
CA ASN A 28 22.91 40.49 6.60
C ASN A 28 23.35 41.23 7.88
N GLN A 29 24.64 41.51 8.06
CA GLN A 29 25.11 42.22 9.27
C GLN A 29 24.89 43.75 9.21
N SER A 30 24.58 44.30 8.02
CA SER A 30 24.45 45.76 7.82
C SER A 30 23.05 46.34 8.08
N ASN A 31 22.00 45.53 8.24
CA ASN A 31 20.60 46.00 8.13
C ASN A 31 19.81 46.18 9.43
N ASN A 32 20.42 46.07 10.61
CA ASN A 32 19.68 46.13 11.89
C ASN A 32 19.96 47.37 12.76
N VAL A 33 20.61 48.41 12.23
CA VAL A 33 20.75 49.70 12.94
C VAL A 33 19.74 50.69 12.37
N PRO A 34 18.81 51.24 13.17
CA PRO A 34 17.79 52.17 12.66
C PRO A 34 18.44 53.45 12.10
N GLN A 35 18.00 53.85 10.91
CA GLN A 35 18.44 55.08 10.25
C GLN A 35 17.50 56.23 10.64
N VAL A 36 18.07 57.30 11.20
CA VAL A 36 17.32 58.47 11.69
C VAL A 36 17.66 59.74 10.88
N PRO A 37 16.70 60.66 10.66
CA PRO A 37 16.95 61.91 9.95
C PRO A 37 17.99 62.79 10.67
N LEU A 38 18.79 63.56 9.92
CA LEU A 38 19.85 64.40 10.48
C LEU A 38 19.32 65.42 11.49
N ASN A 39 18.13 65.99 11.25
CA ASN A 39 17.51 66.95 12.17
C ASN A 39 17.25 66.35 13.56
N GLN A 40 16.80 65.09 13.60
CA GLN A 40 16.57 64.39 14.85
C GLN A 40 17.87 64.18 15.62
N VAL A 41 18.97 63.91 14.92
CA VAL A 41 20.30 63.79 15.52
C VAL A 41 20.76 65.12 16.13
N VAL A 42 20.52 66.24 15.44
CA VAL A 42 20.87 67.57 15.95
C VAL A 42 20.06 67.92 17.21
N ASP A 43 18.77 67.56 17.24
CA ASP A 43 17.92 67.74 18.42
C ASP A 43 18.37 66.86 19.61
N GLU A 44 18.75 65.61 19.35
CA GLU A 44 19.28 64.68 20.37
C GLU A 44 20.63 65.15 20.95
N VAL A 45 21.47 65.78 20.12
CA VAL A 45 22.71 66.44 20.56
C VAL A 45 22.40 67.68 21.41
N LYS A 46 21.47 68.53 20.96
CA LYS A 46 21.06 69.74 21.71
C LYS A 46 20.45 69.42 23.07
N ASN A 47 19.73 68.31 23.16
CA ASN A 47 19.13 67.80 24.40
C ASN A 47 20.11 66.99 25.28
N GLY A 48 21.38 66.89 24.90
CA GLY A 48 22.45 66.26 25.70
C GLY A 48 22.38 64.73 25.80
N GLN A 49 21.64 64.08 24.89
CA GLN A 49 21.37 62.63 24.92
C GLN A 49 22.44 61.80 24.22
N VAL A 50 23.27 62.44 23.40
CA VAL A 50 24.33 61.79 22.62
C VAL A 50 25.61 61.69 23.45
N GLN A 51 26.27 60.53 23.39
CA GLN A 51 27.56 60.27 24.04
C GLN A 51 28.72 60.45 23.07
N LYS A 52 28.64 59.82 21.89
CA LYS A 52 29.71 59.84 20.89
C LYS A 52 29.15 59.82 19.48
N VAL A 53 29.71 60.63 18.60
CA VAL A 53 29.40 60.61 17.16
C VAL A 53 30.66 60.25 16.38
N THR A 54 30.57 59.19 15.58
CA THR A 54 31.65 58.79 14.66
C THR A 54 31.29 59.15 13.24
N ILE A 55 32.18 59.89 12.58
CA ILE A 55 32.00 60.39 11.21
C ILE A 55 32.88 59.55 10.26
N ASP A 56 32.23 58.91 9.28
CA ASP A 56 32.89 58.14 8.21
C ASP A 56 32.36 58.61 6.84
N GLY A 57 33.06 59.59 6.26
CA GLY A 57 32.62 60.28 5.04
C GLY A 57 31.30 61.02 5.25
N GLN A 58 30.25 60.62 4.52
CA GLN A 58 28.90 61.19 4.64
C GLN A 58 28.03 60.46 5.69
N ASN A 59 28.51 59.33 6.23
CA ASN A 59 27.76 58.51 7.16
C ASN A 59 28.14 58.85 8.60
N LEU A 60 27.13 59.07 9.43
CA LEU A 60 27.24 59.30 10.86
C LEU A 60 26.77 58.05 11.61
N THR A 61 27.57 57.65 12.60
CA THR A 61 27.15 56.66 13.61
C THR A 61 27.06 57.34 14.96
N ILE A 62 25.86 57.34 15.55
CA ILE A 62 25.54 58.04 16.79
C ILE A 62 25.36 57.01 17.90
N ASN A 63 26.12 57.18 18.99
CA ASN A 63 25.98 56.42 20.21
C ASN A 63 25.30 57.30 21.26
N LEU A 64 24.11 56.89 21.69
CA LEU A 64 23.33 57.56 22.74
C LEU A 64 23.80 57.11 24.13
N LYS A 65 23.60 57.97 25.14
CA LYS A 65 23.94 57.66 26.55
C LYS A 65 23.14 56.48 27.12
N ASP A 66 22.01 56.12 26.51
CA ASP A 66 21.21 54.94 26.88
C ASP A 66 21.79 53.60 26.34
N GLY A 67 22.90 53.65 25.61
CA GLY A 67 23.59 52.49 25.04
C GLY A 67 23.09 52.08 23.65
N LYS A 68 22.13 52.79 23.04
CA LYS A 68 21.67 52.50 21.67
C LYS A 68 22.55 53.17 20.61
N THR A 69 22.65 52.47 19.48
CA THR A 69 23.38 52.91 18.28
C THR A 69 22.39 53.26 17.17
N GLN A 70 22.60 54.40 16.51
CA GLN A 70 21.80 54.85 15.38
C GLN A 70 22.70 55.33 14.23
N LYS A 71 22.18 55.36 13.00
CA LYS A 71 22.90 55.87 11.83
C LYS A 71 22.16 57.03 11.18
N SER A 72 22.89 58.01 10.67
CA SER A 72 22.36 59.12 9.90
C SER A 72 23.32 59.48 8.75
N VAL A 73 22.87 60.28 7.79
CA VAL A 73 23.64 60.65 6.59
C VAL A 73 23.58 62.16 6.42
N ILE A 74 24.70 62.77 6.03
CA ILE A 74 24.79 64.21 5.73
C ILE A 74 24.71 64.41 4.22
N GLU A 75 23.81 65.29 3.79
CA GLU A 75 23.68 65.69 2.39
C GLU A 75 24.69 66.81 2.07
N SER A 76 25.78 66.43 1.39
CA SER A 76 26.71 67.27 0.61
C SER A 76 27.51 68.40 1.31
N GLN A 77 28.85 68.30 1.12
CA GLN A 77 29.94 69.30 1.26
C GLN A 77 30.07 70.19 2.51
N THR A 78 29.15 70.21 3.46
CA THR A 78 29.35 70.86 4.76
C THR A 78 29.78 69.84 5.83
N SER A 79 30.71 70.24 6.70
CA SER A 79 31.16 69.36 7.78
C SER A 79 30.09 69.30 8.89
N PHE A 80 29.86 68.12 9.48
CA PHE A 80 28.93 67.95 10.60
C PHE A 80 29.23 68.92 11.76
N THR A 81 30.51 69.18 11.99
CA THR A 81 31.02 70.14 12.95
C THR A 81 30.58 71.58 12.64
N GLN A 82 30.48 71.99 11.37
CA GLN A 82 29.90 73.28 10.98
C GLN A 82 28.39 73.33 11.22
N ILE A 83 27.64 72.27 10.91
CA ILE A 83 26.18 72.21 11.12
C ILE A 83 25.82 72.38 12.62
N LEU A 84 26.61 71.79 13.52
CA LEU A 84 26.45 71.97 14.97
C LEU A 84 26.78 73.39 15.44
N THR A 85 27.79 74.01 14.83
CA THR A 85 28.23 75.38 15.16
C THR A 85 27.21 76.42 14.66
N ASP A 86 26.69 76.27 13.45
CA ASP A 86 25.63 77.12 12.87
C ASP A 86 24.31 77.02 13.64
N SER A 87 24.08 75.88 14.29
CA SER A 87 22.91 75.62 15.16
C SER A 87 23.09 76.12 16.62
N LYS A 88 24.19 76.84 16.91
CA LYS A 88 24.56 77.40 18.24
C LYS A 88 24.73 76.34 19.34
N ILE A 89 25.25 75.17 18.99
CA ILE A 89 25.51 74.06 19.93
C ILE A 89 27.00 74.02 20.26
N ASP A 90 27.34 73.93 21.54
CA ASP A 90 28.72 73.93 22.00
C ASP A 90 29.40 72.58 21.73
N LEU A 91 30.51 72.60 20.99
CA LEU A 91 31.21 71.40 20.50
C LEU A 91 31.86 70.57 21.63
N ALA A 92 32.00 71.13 22.82
CA ALA A 92 32.49 70.42 24.00
C ALA A 92 31.47 69.44 24.62
N SER A 93 30.20 69.50 24.20
CA SER A 93 29.13 68.69 24.78
C SER A 93 29.06 67.23 24.29
N VAL A 94 29.77 66.89 23.20
CA VAL A 94 29.75 65.56 22.58
C VAL A 94 31.13 65.16 22.04
N GLU A 95 31.53 63.90 22.24
CA GLU A 95 32.78 63.36 21.72
C GLU A 95 32.64 63.03 20.21
N ILE A 96 33.38 63.72 19.34
CA ILE A 96 33.33 63.53 17.88
C ILE A 96 34.62 62.85 17.40
N ASP A 97 34.49 61.73 16.69
CA ASP A 97 35.60 60.89 16.21
C ASP A 97 35.52 60.75 14.68
N VAL A 98 36.50 61.30 13.96
CA VAL A 98 36.53 61.33 12.48
C VAL A 98 37.48 60.24 11.97
N LYS A 99 36.94 59.24 11.27
CA LYS A 99 37.74 58.16 10.70
C LYS A 99 38.32 58.54 9.34
N ASN A 100 39.64 58.60 9.25
CA ASN A 100 40.35 58.69 7.97
C ASN A 100 40.51 57.31 7.34
N THR A 101 39.77 57.04 6.27
CA THR A 101 39.80 55.76 5.55
C THR A 101 41.14 55.55 4.86
N SER A 102 41.95 54.65 5.40
CA SER A 102 43.26 54.27 4.88
C SER A 102 43.14 53.41 3.61
N ALA A 103 44.00 53.65 2.63
CA ALA A 103 43.96 53.12 1.25
C ALA A 103 44.02 51.57 1.06
N ASN A 104 43.99 50.77 2.12
CA ASN A 104 44.05 49.30 2.03
C ASN A 104 42.69 48.59 1.87
N SER A 105 41.57 49.32 1.92
CA SER A 105 40.20 48.73 1.84
C SER A 105 39.71 48.46 0.42
N ASN A 106 40.34 49.01 -0.62
CA ASN A 106 39.82 48.93 -2.01
C ASN A 106 40.09 47.59 -2.73
N TRP A 107 41.14 46.85 -2.38
CA TRP A 107 41.47 45.59 -3.07
C TRP A 107 40.51 44.44 -2.73
N ILE A 108 39.96 44.44 -1.52
CA ILE A 108 39.05 43.39 -1.04
C ILE A 108 37.67 43.48 -1.73
N ALA A 109 37.24 44.70 -2.09
CA ALA A 109 35.99 44.94 -2.80
C ALA A 109 36.03 44.50 -4.27
N ILE A 110 37.19 44.65 -4.94
CA ILE A 110 37.35 44.24 -6.35
C ILE A 110 37.41 42.70 -6.47
N ILE A 111 38.11 42.04 -5.55
CA ILE A 111 38.25 40.58 -5.53
C ILE A 111 36.91 39.89 -5.20
N SER A 112 36.09 40.48 -4.33
CA SER A 112 34.78 39.91 -3.98
C SER A 112 33.75 40.02 -5.10
N GLY A 113 33.88 40.99 -6.02
CA GLY A 113 32.99 41.16 -7.17
C GLY A 113 33.31 40.27 -8.38
N ILE A 114 34.60 40.01 -8.66
CA ILE A 114 35.03 39.31 -9.89
C ILE A 114 35.12 37.78 -9.70
N LEU A 115 35.49 37.33 -8.50
CA LEU A 115 35.67 35.90 -8.18
C LEU A 115 34.41 35.03 -8.41
N PRO A 116 33.18 35.50 -8.14
CA PRO A 116 31.97 34.71 -8.39
C PRO A 116 31.72 34.44 -9.88
N VAL A 117 31.98 35.43 -10.74
CA VAL A 117 31.75 35.33 -12.19
C VAL A 117 32.69 34.31 -12.83
N ILE A 118 33.96 34.31 -12.43
CA ILE A 118 34.98 33.36 -12.92
C ILE A 118 34.65 31.93 -12.48
N LEU A 119 34.14 31.74 -11.26
CA LEU A 119 33.75 30.41 -10.76
C LEU A 119 32.51 29.85 -11.46
N ILE A 120 31.54 30.71 -11.82
CA ILE A 120 30.36 30.29 -12.60
C ILE A 120 30.77 29.88 -14.03
N ALA A 121 31.61 30.68 -14.69
CA ALA A 121 32.10 30.35 -16.04
C ALA A 121 32.89 29.03 -16.06
N GLY A 122 33.75 28.80 -15.07
CA GLY A 122 34.50 27.54 -14.93
C GLY A 122 33.62 26.32 -14.62
N PHE A 123 32.53 26.52 -13.88
CA PHE A 123 31.56 25.47 -13.57
C PHE A 123 30.75 25.05 -14.80
N ILE A 124 30.30 26.01 -15.62
CA ILE A 124 29.54 25.74 -16.85
C ILE A 124 30.41 24.96 -17.86
N TYR A 125 31.67 25.33 -18.02
CA TYR A 125 32.62 24.64 -18.90
C TYR A 125 32.86 23.16 -18.49
N LEU A 126 32.95 22.88 -17.19
CA LEU A 126 33.12 21.51 -16.68
C LEU A 126 31.86 20.64 -16.79
N MET A 127 30.68 21.27 -16.73
CA MET A 127 29.39 20.58 -16.84
C MET A 127 29.16 20.08 -18.28
N LEU A 128 29.42 20.92 -19.28
CA LEU A 128 29.34 20.58 -20.71
C LEU A 128 30.27 19.42 -21.09
N ARG A 129 31.44 19.32 -20.46
CA ARG A 129 32.41 18.25 -20.71
C ARG A 129 32.03 16.89 -20.13
N SER A 130 31.08 16.85 -19.19
CA SER A 130 30.62 15.62 -18.53
C SER A 130 29.40 14.96 -19.19
N ALA A 131 28.69 15.68 -20.06
CA ALA A 131 27.51 15.21 -20.77
C ALA A 131 27.81 14.23 -21.93
N GLN A 132 29.03 14.23 -22.47
CA GLN A 132 29.41 13.41 -23.64
C GLN A 132 29.71 11.92 -23.34
N ALA A 133 29.78 11.49 -22.07
CA ALA A 133 30.23 10.13 -21.69
C ALA A 133 29.13 9.15 -21.22
N GLY A 134 27.83 9.48 -21.39
CA GLY A 134 26.71 8.80 -20.70
C GLY A 134 25.62 8.15 -21.57
N ASN A 135 25.91 7.76 -22.81
CA ASN A 135 24.89 7.52 -23.85
C ASN A 135 24.06 6.20 -23.77
N THR A 136 23.94 5.50 -22.63
CA THR A 136 23.23 4.19 -22.60
C THR A 136 22.41 3.85 -21.34
N ARG A 137 22.47 4.65 -20.26
CA ARG A 137 21.67 4.40 -19.03
C ARG A 137 20.39 5.23 -18.92
N ALA A 138 20.16 6.15 -19.86
CA ALA A 138 18.93 6.93 -19.93
C ALA A 138 17.75 6.12 -20.55
N LEU A 139 18.03 5.07 -21.34
CA LEU A 139 17.03 4.31 -22.10
C LEU A 139 16.11 3.39 -21.26
N SER A 140 16.55 2.87 -20.11
CA SER A 140 15.74 1.93 -19.30
C SER A 140 14.83 2.59 -18.26
N PHE A 141 14.98 3.90 -18.02
CA PHE A 141 14.11 4.64 -17.08
C PHE A 141 12.72 4.94 -17.68
N GLY A 142 12.57 4.79 -19.00
CA GLY A 142 11.34 5.06 -19.73
C GLY A 142 10.47 3.85 -20.06
N GLN A 143 10.79 2.62 -19.64
CA GLN A 143 9.99 1.45 -20.01
C GLN A 143 8.78 1.23 -19.09
N SER A 144 7.61 0.97 -19.69
CA SER A 144 6.32 0.68 -19.06
C SER A 144 6.29 -0.65 -18.31
N ARG A 145 5.63 -0.65 -17.13
CA ARG A 145 5.41 -1.80 -16.24
C ARG A 145 4.03 -2.47 -16.41
N ALA A 146 3.25 -2.08 -17.42
CA ALA A 146 1.89 -2.57 -17.60
C ALA A 146 1.84 -4.10 -17.74
N ARG A 147 0.82 -4.70 -17.10
CA ARG A 147 0.58 -6.16 -17.15
C ARG A 147 -0.14 -6.49 -18.46
N LEU A 148 0.47 -7.29 -19.33
CA LEU A 148 -0.13 -7.77 -20.57
C LEU A 148 -0.83 -9.12 -20.36
N LEU A 149 -2.10 -9.21 -20.74
CA LEU A 149 -2.83 -10.46 -20.98
C LEU A 149 -2.96 -10.64 -22.49
N GLY A 150 -2.54 -11.79 -23.03
CA GLY A 150 -2.56 -12.02 -24.48
C GLY A 150 -3.97 -12.14 -25.06
N ALA A 151 -4.09 -11.95 -26.39
CA ALA A 151 -5.32 -12.21 -27.15
C ALA A 151 -5.89 -13.61 -26.85
N GLY A 152 -7.16 -13.70 -26.48
CA GLY A 152 -7.85 -14.95 -26.10
C GLY A 152 -7.52 -15.52 -24.71
N GLN A 153 -6.69 -14.86 -23.89
CA GLN A 153 -6.38 -15.27 -22.51
C GLN A 153 -7.30 -14.62 -21.45
N THR A 154 -8.07 -13.60 -21.83
CA THR A 154 -9.09 -12.93 -21.02
C THR A 154 -10.36 -13.79 -20.93
N LYS A 155 -10.47 -14.58 -19.86
CA LYS A 155 -11.63 -15.47 -19.61
C LYS A 155 -12.95 -14.78 -19.30
N VAL A 156 -12.89 -13.56 -18.79
CA VAL A 156 -14.07 -12.83 -18.35
C VAL A 156 -14.78 -12.34 -19.61
N LYS A 157 -16.06 -12.67 -19.75
CA LYS A 157 -16.94 -12.18 -20.83
C LYS A 157 -18.03 -11.29 -20.25
N PHE A 158 -18.82 -10.62 -21.10
CA PHE A 158 -19.95 -9.82 -20.61
C PHE A 158 -20.99 -10.65 -19.87
N SER A 159 -21.10 -11.96 -20.18
CA SER A 159 -21.95 -12.90 -19.43
C SER A 159 -21.56 -13.06 -17.95
N ASP A 160 -20.31 -12.76 -17.61
CA ASP A 160 -19.79 -12.86 -16.24
C ASP A 160 -19.95 -11.55 -15.45
N VAL A 161 -20.49 -10.50 -16.09
CA VAL A 161 -20.83 -9.21 -15.48
C VAL A 161 -22.35 -9.14 -15.36
N ALA A 162 -22.90 -9.07 -14.14
CA ALA A 162 -24.34 -8.82 -13.95
C ALA A 162 -24.67 -7.33 -13.99
N GLY A 163 -25.81 -7.00 -14.60
CA GLY A 163 -26.25 -5.61 -14.79
C GLY A 163 -25.37 -4.84 -15.76
N LEU A 164 -25.47 -3.51 -15.73
CA LEU A 164 -24.77 -2.59 -16.62
C LEU A 164 -25.10 -2.87 -18.09
N GLU A 165 -26.37 -3.12 -18.41
CA GLU A 165 -26.78 -3.47 -19.78
C GLU A 165 -26.50 -2.35 -20.78
N GLU A 166 -26.78 -1.09 -20.39
CA GLU A 166 -26.45 0.10 -21.17
C GLU A 166 -24.93 0.25 -21.36
N PRO A 167 -24.09 0.23 -20.29
CA PRO A 167 -22.64 0.19 -20.45
C PRO A 167 -22.10 -0.97 -21.28
N LYS A 168 -22.68 -2.18 -21.16
CA LYS A 168 -22.28 -3.32 -21.98
C LYS A 168 -22.63 -3.10 -23.43
N GLN A 169 -23.79 -2.51 -23.73
CA GLN A 169 -24.21 -2.20 -25.08
C GLN A 169 -23.30 -1.15 -25.72
N GLU A 170 -22.95 -0.09 -24.99
CA GLU A 170 -21.95 0.89 -25.43
C GLU A 170 -20.57 0.25 -25.64
N LEU A 171 -20.15 -0.64 -24.73
CA LEU A 171 -18.89 -1.35 -24.85
C LEU A 171 -18.90 -2.46 -25.91
N LEU A 172 -20.06 -2.95 -26.34
CA LEU A 172 -20.19 -3.87 -27.46
C LEU A 172 -19.81 -3.19 -28.78
N GLU A 173 -20.07 -1.89 -28.94
CA GLU A 173 -19.57 -1.11 -30.07
C GLU A 173 -18.04 -1.11 -30.09
N VAL A 174 -17.41 -0.93 -28.92
CA VAL A 174 -15.96 -1.00 -28.74
C VAL A 174 -15.41 -2.37 -29.14
N VAL A 175 -16.12 -3.44 -28.78
CA VAL A 175 -15.79 -4.82 -29.19
C VAL A 175 -15.91 -4.99 -30.71
N GLU A 176 -16.95 -4.43 -31.33
CA GLU A 176 -17.16 -4.52 -32.77
C GLU A 176 -16.09 -3.75 -33.56
N PHE A 177 -15.68 -2.57 -33.08
CA PHE A 177 -14.56 -1.82 -33.66
C PHE A 177 -13.25 -2.61 -33.65
N LEU A 178 -12.98 -3.33 -32.56
CA LEU A 178 -11.77 -4.15 -32.43
C LEU A 178 -11.82 -5.41 -33.31
N LYS A 179 -12.99 -6.04 -33.47
CA LYS A 179 -13.16 -7.25 -34.29
C LYS A 179 -13.21 -6.95 -35.79
N ASN A 180 -13.93 -5.92 -36.21
CA ASN A 180 -14.22 -5.63 -37.62
C ASN A 180 -13.90 -4.18 -38.03
N PRO A 181 -12.65 -3.69 -37.82
CA PRO A 181 -12.31 -2.28 -38.04
C PRO A 181 -12.50 -1.83 -39.51
N GLN A 182 -12.26 -2.73 -40.48
CA GLN A 182 -12.39 -2.42 -41.91
C GLN A 182 -13.85 -2.07 -42.32
N LYS A 183 -14.84 -2.62 -41.62
CA LYS A 183 -16.27 -2.35 -41.88
C LYS A 183 -16.58 -0.86 -41.67
N PHE A 184 -16.04 -0.27 -40.60
CA PHE A 184 -16.27 1.13 -40.24
C PHE A 184 -15.42 2.09 -41.08
N ARG A 185 -14.16 1.72 -41.37
CA ARG A 185 -13.27 2.52 -42.22
C ARG A 185 -13.79 2.71 -43.64
N ARG A 186 -14.41 1.68 -44.24
CA ARG A 186 -15.02 1.76 -45.58
C ARG A 186 -16.14 2.79 -45.69
N LEU A 187 -16.76 3.15 -44.56
CA LEU A 187 -17.83 4.14 -44.47
C LEU A 187 -17.31 5.52 -44.01
N GLY A 188 -15.99 5.68 -43.82
CA GLY A 188 -15.38 6.93 -43.36
C GLY A 188 -15.63 7.23 -41.87
N ALA A 189 -16.05 6.24 -41.07
CA ALA A 189 -16.31 6.44 -39.65
C ALA A 189 -15.01 6.49 -38.83
N GLU A 190 -14.89 7.48 -37.95
CA GLU A 190 -13.78 7.61 -37.00
C GLU A 190 -13.99 6.68 -35.80
N ILE A 191 -12.97 5.88 -35.48
CA ILE A 191 -13.01 4.92 -34.36
C ILE A 191 -12.60 5.65 -33.07
N PRO A 192 -13.36 5.50 -31.97
CA PRO A 192 -13.02 6.15 -30.70
C PRO A 192 -11.69 5.63 -30.16
N LYS A 193 -10.81 6.55 -29.79
CA LYS A 193 -9.45 6.25 -29.30
C LYS A 193 -9.43 5.95 -27.80
N GLY A 194 -10.39 6.49 -27.04
CA GLY A 194 -10.43 6.40 -25.59
C GLY A 194 -11.85 6.25 -25.02
N VAL A 195 -12.02 5.32 -24.10
CA VAL A 195 -13.25 5.02 -23.36
C VAL A 195 -13.01 5.27 -21.88
N LEU A 196 -13.75 6.19 -21.28
CA LEU A 196 -13.67 6.48 -19.86
C LEU A 196 -14.85 5.85 -19.12
N LEU A 197 -14.56 4.90 -18.23
CA LEU A 197 -15.50 4.30 -17.29
C LEU A 197 -15.66 5.19 -16.05
N ILE A 198 -16.81 5.85 -15.95
CA ILE A 198 -17.16 6.79 -14.88
C ILE A 198 -18.19 6.15 -13.95
N GLY A 199 -18.34 6.61 -12.71
CA GLY A 199 -19.32 6.06 -11.77
C GLY A 199 -18.82 5.98 -10.32
N PRO A 200 -19.71 5.75 -9.35
CA PRO A 200 -19.34 5.66 -7.94
C PRO A 200 -18.45 4.44 -7.65
N PRO A 201 -17.68 4.44 -6.54
CA PRO A 201 -16.90 3.28 -6.13
C PRO A 201 -17.81 2.06 -5.91
N GLY A 202 -17.30 0.86 -6.24
CA GLY A 202 -18.03 -0.39 -6.01
C GLY A 202 -18.91 -0.89 -7.18
N THR A 203 -18.98 -0.16 -8.30
CA THR A 203 -19.71 -0.57 -9.52
C THR A 203 -18.90 -1.48 -10.47
N GLY A 204 -17.94 -2.25 -9.93
CA GLY A 204 -17.20 -3.26 -10.71
C GLY A 204 -15.84 -2.83 -11.28
N LYS A 205 -15.26 -1.72 -10.79
CA LYS A 205 -14.02 -1.13 -11.31
C LYS A 205 -12.73 -1.95 -11.04
N CYS A 206 -12.21 -2.15 -9.80
CA CYS A 206 -10.86 -2.78 -9.54
C CYS A 206 -10.55 -3.38 -8.12
N LEU A 207 -9.52 -4.28 -7.98
CA LEU A 207 -8.77 -4.86 -6.81
C LEU A 207 -7.74 -6.05 -7.16
N THR A 208 -6.67 -6.31 -6.39
CA THR A 208 -5.75 -7.51 -6.51
C THR A 208 -5.04 -7.98 -5.21
N GLY A 209 -4.35 -9.16 -5.17
CA GLY A 209 -3.69 -9.76 -3.97
C GLY A 209 -2.61 -10.86 -4.24
N GLU A 210 -1.89 -11.33 -3.20
CA GLU A 210 -0.49 -11.89 -3.32
C GLU A 210 -0.14 -13.18 -2.50
N THR A 211 0.23 -14.27 -3.19
CA THR A 211 0.84 -15.52 -2.61
C THR A 211 2.22 -15.79 -3.24
N LYS A 212 3.23 -16.38 -2.56
CA LYS A 212 4.59 -16.70 -3.13
C LYS A 212 4.92 -18.20 -3.15
N ILE A 213 5.61 -18.67 -4.20
CA ILE A 213 5.93 -20.07 -4.52
C ILE A 213 7.38 -20.19 -5.01
N LEU A 214 8.07 -21.27 -4.62
CA LEU A 214 9.43 -21.58 -5.06
C LEU A 214 9.43 -22.43 -6.33
N THR A 215 10.11 -21.96 -7.37
CA THR A 215 10.21 -22.58 -8.69
C THR A 215 11.66 -22.72 -9.14
N ASN A 216 11.92 -23.38 -10.27
CA ASN A 216 13.22 -23.39 -10.94
C ASN A 216 13.72 -22.02 -11.41
N LYS A 217 12.93 -20.94 -11.32
CA LYS A 217 13.37 -19.55 -11.53
C LYS A 217 13.54 -18.77 -10.24
N GLY A 218 13.38 -19.40 -9.07
CA GLY A 218 13.46 -18.77 -7.76
C GLY A 218 12.08 -18.58 -7.13
N LEU A 219 12.00 -17.68 -6.13
CA LEU A 219 10.79 -17.44 -5.35
C LEU A 219 9.92 -16.39 -6.05
N ILE A 220 8.74 -16.79 -6.54
CA ILE A 220 7.86 -16.02 -7.41
C ILE A 220 6.48 -15.90 -6.78
N SER A 221 5.78 -14.77 -6.93
CA SER A 221 4.37 -14.73 -6.52
C SER A 221 3.52 -15.66 -7.41
N ILE A 222 2.62 -16.49 -6.87
CA ILE A 222 1.77 -17.38 -7.68
C ILE A 222 0.99 -16.60 -8.76
N LYS A 223 0.59 -15.35 -8.47
CA LYS A 223 -0.06 -14.44 -9.44
C LYS A 223 0.86 -14.08 -10.61
N ASP A 224 2.18 -14.10 -10.38
CA ASP A 224 3.22 -13.73 -11.32
C ASP A 224 3.80 -14.97 -12.03
N ILE A 225 3.24 -16.17 -11.86
CA ILE A 225 3.68 -17.35 -12.62
C ILE A 225 3.66 -17.10 -14.14
N PRO A 226 2.60 -16.48 -14.72
CA PRO A 226 2.60 -16.10 -16.13
C PRO A 226 3.65 -15.06 -16.52
N LYS A 227 4.20 -14.27 -15.57
CA LYS A 227 5.29 -13.30 -15.83
C LYS A 227 6.61 -14.02 -16.10
N TYR A 228 6.83 -15.17 -15.48
CA TYR A 228 8.12 -15.86 -15.51
C TYR A 228 8.08 -17.18 -16.29
N PHE A 229 6.92 -17.75 -16.54
CA PHE A 229 6.74 -19.01 -17.26
C PHE A 229 5.66 -18.87 -18.33
N TYR A 230 5.82 -19.62 -19.43
CA TYR A 230 4.82 -19.66 -20.48
C TYR A 230 3.60 -20.45 -19.99
N VAL A 231 2.42 -19.83 -20.02
CA VAL A 231 1.14 -20.48 -19.73
C VAL A 231 0.29 -20.36 -20.99
N ASP A 232 -0.16 -21.48 -21.54
CA ASP A 232 -0.96 -21.47 -22.75
C ASP A 232 -2.44 -21.16 -22.48
N ASN A 233 -3.21 -21.05 -23.56
CA ASN A 233 -4.65 -20.73 -23.51
C ASN A 233 -5.50 -21.83 -22.85
N LYS A 234 -4.94 -23.03 -22.64
CA LYS A 234 -5.57 -24.14 -21.88
C LYS A 234 -5.08 -24.19 -20.43
N HIS A 235 -4.46 -23.12 -19.93
CA HIS A 235 -3.85 -23.03 -18.60
C HIS A 235 -2.64 -23.90 -18.37
N ARG A 236 -2.09 -24.55 -19.41
CA ARG A 236 -0.94 -25.43 -19.25
C ARG A 236 0.31 -24.61 -19.03
N VAL A 237 1.07 -24.95 -18.00
CA VAL A 237 2.31 -24.24 -17.67
C VAL A 237 3.50 -24.99 -18.23
N TYR A 238 4.36 -24.28 -18.97
CA TYR A 238 5.53 -24.85 -19.60
C TYR A 238 6.82 -24.36 -18.93
N GLY A 239 7.69 -25.31 -18.64
CA GLY A 239 9.02 -25.04 -18.06
C GLY A 239 9.03 -24.69 -16.58
N ALA A 240 7.86 -24.43 -15.97
CA ALA A 240 7.78 -24.25 -14.52
C ALA A 240 7.89 -25.60 -13.82
N LYS A 241 8.95 -25.74 -13.03
CA LYS A 241 9.13 -26.88 -12.13
C LYS A 241 9.02 -26.38 -10.71
N ILE A 242 8.17 -27.01 -9.92
CA ILE A 242 8.03 -26.69 -8.50
C ILE A 242 8.61 -27.79 -7.65
N VAL A 243 9.08 -27.40 -6.48
CA VAL A 243 9.43 -28.37 -5.46
C VAL A 243 8.15 -29.08 -5.02
N SER A 244 8.12 -30.40 -5.17
CA SER A 244 7.06 -31.33 -4.75
C SER A 244 7.64 -32.38 -3.78
N LEU A 245 6.76 -33.19 -3.18
CA LEU A 245 7.11 -34.28 -2.27
C LEU A 245 6.75 -35.61 -2.93
N ASP A 246 7.72 -36.50 -3.06
CA ASP A 246 7.48 -37.92 -3.31
C ASP A 246 7.29 -38.61 -1.95
N ILE A 247 6.09 -39.12 -1.67
CA ILE A 247 5.73 -39.73 -0.37
C ILE A 247 6.32 -41.13 -0.22
N ASP A 248 6.42 -41.87 -1.33
CA ASP A 248 6.96 -43.22 -1.32
C ASP A 248 8.46 -43.15 -1.03
N LYS A 249 9.17 -42.31 -1.80
CA LYS A 249 10.62 -42.11 -1.66
C LYS A 249 11.00 -41.16 -0.53
N LYS A 250 10.05 -40.39 -0.01
CA LYS A 250 10.23 -39.36 1.04
C LYS A 250 11.36 -38.42 0.67
N LYS A 251 11.30 -37.85 -0.53
CA LYS A 251 12.34 -36.91 -1.01
C LYS A 251 11.70 -35.69 -1.64
N ASN A 252 12.37 -34.55 -1.51
CA ASN A 252 12.09 -33.37 -2.33
C ASN A 252 12.38 -33.72 -3.80
N ILE A 253 11.41 -33.49 -4.67
CA ILE A 253 11.56 -33.66 -6.11
C ILE A 253 11.14 -32.38 -6.83
N LEU A 254 11.76 -32.08 -7.97
CA LEU A 254 11.36 -30.97 -8.81
C LEU A 254 10.41 -31.50 -9.88
N THR A 255 9.13 -31.17 -9.78
CA THR A 255 8.10 -31.70 -10.67
C THR A 255 7.60 -30.59 -11.60
N PRO A 256 7.45 -30.85 -12.91
CA PRO A 256 6.80 -29.90 -13.79
C PRO A 256 5.37 -29.62 -13.33
N ALA A 257 5.00 -28.35 -13.25
CA ALA A 257 3.61 -27.96 -13.10
C ALA A 257 2.88 -28.23 -14.43
N SER A 258 1.65 -28.71 -14.33
CA SER A 258 0.82 -28.98 -15.50
C SER A 258 -0.05 -27.79 -15.85
N HIS A 259 -0.71 -27.19 -14.86
CA HIS A 259 -1.67 -26.12 -15.09
C HIS A 259 -1.56 -25.02 -14.04
N TRP A 260 -1.98 -23.82 -14.41
CA TRP A 260 -2.14 -22.69 -13.51
C TRP A 260 -3.50 -22.04 -13.75
N TYR A 261 -4.35 -22.09 -12.74
CA TYR A 261 -5.68 -21.50 -12.73
C TYR A 261 -5.76 -20.42 -11.67
N ASN A 262 -6.45 -19.33 -12.00
CA ASN A 262 -6.99 -18.43 -11.00
C ASN A 262 -8.41 -18.90 -10.69
N LEU A 263 -8.62 -19.53 -9.52
CA LEU A 263 -9.91 -20.05 -9.09
C LEU A 263 -10.79 -18.98 -8.42
N GLY A 264 -10.31 -17.73 -8.32
CA GLY A 264 -11.05 -16.67 -7.66
C GLY A 264 -11.19 -16.89 -6.15
N GLU A 265 -12.11 -16.17 -5.53
CA GLU A 265 -12.33 -16.21 -4.09
C GLU A 265 -12.98 -17.54 -3.66
N GLN A 266 -12.24 -18.35 -2.89
CA GLN A 266 -12.70 -19.65 -2.38
C GLN A 266 -12.75 -19.63 -0.86
N LYS A 267 -13.55 -20.55 -0.27
CA LYS A 267 -13.45 -20.85 1.16
C LYS A 267 -12.06 -21.45 1.41
N THR A 268 -11.36 -20.99 2.43
CA THR A 268 -10.04 -21.48 2.80
C THR A 268 -9.96 -21.85 4.28
N ILE A 269 -9.10 -22.82 4.60
CA ILE A 269 -8.75 -23.19 5.97
C ILE A 269 -7.29 -22.80 6.16
N LYS A 270 -7.04 -21.92 7.14
CA LYS A 270 -5.72 -21.48 7.55
C LYS A 270 -5.32 -22.17 8.84
N ILE A 271 -4.33 -23.05 8.78
CA ILE A 271 -3.69 -23.64 9.95
C ILE A 271 -2.43 -22.84 10.31
N LYS A 272 -2.15 -22.68 11.61
CA LYS A 272 -0.85 -22.21 12.10
C LYS A 272 -0.16 -23.32 12.86
N THR A 273 1.14 -23.43 12.69
CA THR A 273 1.96 -24.43 13.38
C THR A 273 2.72 -23.81 14.55
N ARG A 274 3.19 -24.64 15.48
CA ARG A 274 4.00 -24.20 16.65
C ARG A 274 5.28 -23.47 16.26
N MET A 275 5.81 -23.75 15.07
CA MET A 275 6.97 -23.06 14.51
C MET A 275 6.64 -21.68 13.92
N GLY A 276 5.36 -21.29 13.90
CA GLY A 276 4.86 -20.01 13.41
C GLY A 276 4.63 -19.95 11.90
N HIS A 277 4.60 -21.11 11.23
CA HIS A 277 4.25 -21.21 9.81
C HIS A 277 2.72 -21.18 9.67
N SER A 278 2.22 -20.61 8.58
CA SER A 278 0.80 -20.68 8.26
C SER A 278 0.56 -21.35 6.93
N ILE A 279 -0.35 -22.32 6.89
CA ILE A 279 -0.75 -23.03 5.69
C ILE A 279 -2.21 -22.71 5.44
N GLU A 280 -2.52 -22.31 4.22
CA GLU A 280 -3.84 -21.89 3.82
C GLU A 280 -4.16 -22.43 2.43
N GLY A 281 -5.33 -23.05 2.30
CA GLY A 281 -5.82 -23.65 1.07
C GLY A 281 -7.32 -23.96 1.19
N THR A 282 -7.92 -24.51 0.15
CA THR A 282 -9.32 -24.92 0.17
C THR A 282 -9.54 -26.11 1.12
N PRO A 283 -10.77 -26.33 1.64
CA PRO A 283 -11.06 -27.42 2.58
C PRO A 283 -10.57 -28.80 2.13
N GLU A 284 -10.73 -29.10 0.85
CA GLU A 284 -10.37 -30.35 0.22
C GLU A 284 -8.87 -30.52 -0.04
N HIS A 285 -8.07 -29.47 0.17
CA HIS A 285 -6.65 -29.49 -0.14
C HIS A 285 -5.91 -30.53 0.71
N PRO A 286 -5.18 -31.47 0.09
CA PRO A 286 -4.45 -32.50 0.84
C PRO A 286 -3.19 -31.92 1.49
N ILE A 287 -3.00 -32.24 2.77
CA ILE A 287 -1.79 -31.97 3.53
C ILE A 287 -1.25 -33.29 4.07
N VAL A 288 0.08 -33.44 3.99
CA VAL A 288 0.76 -34.59 4.59
C VAL A 288 1.01 -34.33 6.07
N ILE A 289 0.52 -35.24 6.89
CA ILE A 289 0.78 -35.28 8.33
C ILE A 289 1.55 -36.55 8.70
N LEU A 290 2.18 -36.54 9.88
CA LEU A 290 2.79 -37.73 10.46
C LEU A 290 1.76 -38.47 11.33
N GLY A 291 1.41 -39.69 10.93
CA GLY A 291 0.45 -40.54 11.62
C GLY A 291 0.95 -41.07 12.97
N LYS A 292 0.03 -41.63 13.77
CA LYS A 292 0.36 -42.24 15.07
C LYS A 292 1.26 -43.49 14.94
N ASP A 293 1.21 -44.15 13.80
CA ASP A 293 2.06 -45.28 13.37
C ASP A 293 3.42 -44.83 12.81
N GLY A 294 3.68 -43.52 12.76
CA GLY A 294 4.91 -42.95 12.22
C GLY A 294 5.02 -42.94 10.70
N ASN A 295 3.94 -43.24 9.98
CA ASN A 295 3.87 -43.15 8.51
C ASN A 295 3.36 -41.78 8.04
N PHE A 296 3.65 -41.42 6.79
CA PHE A 296 3.07 -40.23 6.16
C PHE A 296 1.65 -40.53 5.75
N THR A 297 0.71 -39.75 6.25
CA THR A 297 -0.71 -39.89 5.93
C THR A 297 -1.21 -38.59 5.33
N PHE A 298 -2.07 -38.71 4.32
CA PHE A 298 -2.79 -37.57 3.79
C PHE A 298 -4.01 -37.29 4.64
N LYS A 299 -4.17 -36.03 5.03
CA LYS A 299 -5.44 -35.50 5.52
C LYS A 299 -5.80 -34.28 4.70
N ARG A 300 -7.09 -34.09 4.42
CA ARG A 300 -7.56 -32.82 3.86
C ARG A 300 -7.49 -31.73 4.91
N LEU A 301 -7.39 -30.47 4.49
CA LEU A 301 -7.34 -29.32 5.39
C LEU A 301 -8.53 -29.24 6.35
N ASP A 302 -9.72 -29.72 5.94
CA ASP A 302 -10.93 -29.80 6.77
C ASP A 302 -10.92 -30.92 7.82
N GLN A 303 -10.01 -31.88 7.69
CA GLN A 303 -9.82 -33.02 8.60
C GLN A 303 -8.63 -32.83 9.56
N ILE A 304 -7.89 -31.72 9.41
CA ILE A 304 -6.76 -31.40 10.30
C ILE A 304 -7.30 -30.97 11.66
N GLU A 305 -6.72 -31.54 12.72
CA GLU A 305 -7.02 -31.20 14.11
C GLU A 305 -5.85 -30.50 14.78
N GLU A 306 -6.12 -29.73 15.85
CA GLU A 306 -5.05 -29.17 16.67
C GLU A 306 -4.26 -30.33 17.32
N GLY A 307 -2.94 -30.26 17.26
CA GLY A 307 -2.05 -31.35 17.67
C GLY A 307 -1.56 -32.24 16.52
N ASP A 308 -2.21 -32.24 15.35
CA ASP A 308 -1.71 -32.97 14.18
C ASP A 308 -0.32 -32.45 13.75
N TYR A 309 0.61 -33.35 13.47
CA TYR A 309 1.98 -33.01 13.07
C TYR A 309 2.07 -32.80 11.56
N THR A 310 1.95 -31.54 11.13
CA THR A 310 2.06 -31.19 9.71
C THR A 310 3.51 -31.21 9.24
N LEU A 311 3.72 -31.78 8.05
CA LEU A 311 5.01 -31.83 7.37
C LEU A 311 5.34 -30.48 6.70
N ILE A 312 6.53 -29.94 6.97
CA ILE A 312 7.07 -28.74 6.33
C ILE A 312 8.39 -29.07 5.63
N ARG A 313 8.50 -28.64 4.37
CA ARG A 313 9.69 -28.85 3.53
C ARG A 313 10.75 -27.79 3.77
N TYR A 314 11.99 -28.24 3.73
CA TYR A 314 13.17 -27.39 3.80
C TYR A 314 14.33 -28.07 3.05
N ALA A 315 15.46 -27.38 2.92
CA ALA A 315 16.65 -27.85 2.19
C ALA A 315 16.34 -28.23 0.73
N THR A 316 15.50 -27.43 0.06
CA THR A 316 15.10 -27.66 -1.33
C THR A 316 16.16 -27.23 -2.32
N GLU A 317 17.10 -26.36 -1.91
CA GLU A 317 18.26 -25.90 -2.68
C GLU A 317 17.90 -25.47 -4.12
N THR A 318 16.71 -24.90 -4.29
CA THR A 318 16.17 -24.51 -5.59
C THR A 318 16.33 -23.00 -5.74
N TYR A 319 17.10 -22.57 -6.73
CA TYR A 319 17.42 -21.17 -6.96
C TYR A 319 17.14 -20.80 -8.41
N GLY A 320 16.94 -19.49 -8.64
CA GLY A 320 16.87 -18.97 -9.99
C GLY A 320 18.25 -18.76 -10.58
N ASN A 321 18.28 -18.18 -11.77
CA ASN A 321 19.49 -17.93 -12.54
C ASN A 321 19.62 -16.45 -12.97
N LEU A 322 18.83 -15.55 -12.38
CA LEU A 322 18.86 -14.12 -12.73
C LEU A 322 20.18 -13.48 -12.28
N ARG A 323 20.97 -12.98 -13.23
CA ARG A 323 22.30 -12.39 -13.00
C ARG A 323 22.31 -10.86 -12.96
N GLN A 324 21.22 -10.23 -12.53
CA GLN A 324 21.13 -8.76 -12.44
C GLN A 324 22.11 -8.17 -11.40
N ILE A 325 22.41 -8.93 -10.34
CA ILE A 325 23.40 -8.56 -9.34
C ILE A 325 24.76 -9.12 -9.78
N PRO A 326 25.78 -8.27 -9.99
CA PRO A 326 26.99 -8.67 -10.70
C PRO A 326 27.93 -9.57 -9.89
N ASN A 327 27.96 -9.42 -8.56
CA ASN A 327 28.86 -10.19 -7.70
C ASN A 327 28.33 -10.32 -6.26
N LYS A 328 28.97 -11.21 -5.49
CA LYS A 328 28.68 -11.46 -4.07
C LYS A 328 28.79 -10.19 -3.22
N ASP A 329 29.77 -9.34 -3.48
CA ASP A 329 29.97 -8.10 -2.69
C ASP A 329 28.82 -7.10 -2.85
N THR A 330 28.28 -6.99 -4.06
CA THR A 330 27.09 -6.19 -4.35
C THR A 330 25.88 -6.74 -3.62
N ALA A 331 25.69 -8.06 -3.68
CA ALA A 331 24.59 -8.73 -2.98
C ALA A 331 24.66 -8.52 -1.46
N TYR A 332 25.84 -8.68 -0.87
CA TYR A 332 26.09 -8.41 0.54
C TYR A 332 25.75 -6.96 0.92
N LEU A 333 26.19 -5.98 0.12
CA LEU A 333 25.85 -4.58 0.34
C LEU A 333 24.32 -4.38 0.33
N LEU A 334 23.61 -4.94 -0.66
CA LEU A 334 22.15 -4.82 -0.76
C LEU A 334 21.43 -5.45 0.44
N GLY A 335 21.91 -6.59 0.92
CA GLY A 335 21.39 -7.24 2.11
C GLY A 335 21.56 -6.38 3.36
N PHE A 336 22.76 -5.84 3.54
CA PHE A 336 23.08 -4.94 4.65
C PHE A 336 22.20 -3.68 4.64
N LEU A 337 22.04 -3.05 3.47
CA LEU A 337 21.19 -1.88 3.31
C LEU A 337 19.69 -2.21 3.44
N SER A 338 19.28 -3.44 3.15
CA SER A 338 17.89 -3.88 3.37
C SER A 338 17.56 -3.99 4.86
N GLY A 339 18.51 -4.42 5.70
CA GLY A 339 18.33 -4.48 7.15
C GLY A 339 18.36 -3.10 7.80
N ASP A 340 19.55 -2.53 7.91
CA ASP A 340 19.80 -1.32 8.70
C ASP A 340 19.67 -0.02 7.88
N GLY A 341 19.77 -0.11 6.54
CA GLY A 341 19.66 1.06 5.67
C GLY A 341 18.29 1.74 5.81
N ASN A 342 18.31 3.03 6.16
CA ASN A 342 17.16 3.90 6.08
C ASN A 342 17.31 4.79 4.85
N LEU A 343 16.35 4.65 3.95
CA LEU A 343 16.25 5.43 2.74
C LEU A 343 15.51 6.72 3.08
N THR A 344 16.25 7.84 3.05
CA THR A 344 15.65 9.16 3.32
C THR A 344 15.23 9.81 2.00
N ILE A 345 14.15 10.59 2.04
CA ILE A 345 13.58 11.35 0.91
C ILE A 345 14.64 12.21 0.19
N LYS A 346 15.78 12.51 0.85
CA LYS A 346 16.90 13.30 0.33
C LYS A 346 17.88 12.52 -0.58
N ASN A 347 17.44 11.45 -1.24
CA ASN A 347 18.22 10.68 -2.22
C ASN A 347 19.60 10.22 -1.71
N ARG A 348 19.66 9.90 -0.42
CA ARG A 348 20.86 9.44 0.29
C ARG A 348 20.54 8.17 1.07
N ILE A 349 21.48 7.26 1.09
CA ILE A 349 21.39 6.02 1.87
C ILE A 349 22.15 6.26 3.16
N THR A 350 21.43 6.25 4.27
CA THR A 350 22.04 6.28 5.60
C THR A 350 22.06 4.87 6.15
N TYR A 351 23.21 4.44 6.64
CA TYR A 351 23.39 3.16 7.32
C TYR A 351 24.24 3.37 8.56
N SER A 352 24.02 2.56 9.59
CA SER A 352 24.70 2.61 10.87
C SER A 352 25.53 1.34 11.06
N THR A 353 26.79 1.49 11.47
CA THR A 353 27.60 0.33 11.86
C THR A 353 28.71 0.72 12.82
N ALA A 354 28.70 0.12 14.00
CA ALA A 354 29.80 0.16 14.95
C ALA A 354 30.94 -0.81 14.58
N ASN A 355 30.70 -1.76 13.66
CA ASN A 355 31.72 -2.74 13.29
C ASN A 355 32.73 -2.14 12.28
N PRO A 356 34.03 -2.09 12.62
CA PRO A 356 35.05 -1.49 11.77
C PRO A 356 35.28 -2.25 10.47
N LYS A 357 35.12 -3.58 10.45
CA LYS A 357 35.29 -4.41 9.24
C LYS A 357 34.16 -4.19 8.24
N ILE A 358 32.92 -4.06 8.72
CA ILE A 358 31.77 -3.70 7.86
C ILE A 358 31.96 -2.30 7.30
N SER A 359 32.35 -1.33 8.14
CA SER A 359 32.65 0.04 7.68
C SER A 359 33.76 0.04 6.62
N ALA A 360 34.86 -0.67 6.86
CA ALA A 360 35.97 -0.79 5.92
C ALA A 360 35.56 -1.48 4.61
N PHE A 361 34.76 -2.55 4.67
CA PHE A 361 34.23 -3.22 3.49
C PHE A 361 33.39 -2.26 2.64
N ILE A 362 32.42 -1.55 3.24
CA ILE A 362 31.55 -0.65 2.48
C ILE A 362 32.38 0.49 1.88
N LYS A 363 33.33 1.07 2.63
CA LYS A 363 34.27 2.08 2.11
C LYS A 363 35.11 1.55 0.96
N ASN A 364 35.72 0.37 1.09
CA ASN A 364 36.56 -0.22 0.06
C ASN A 364 35.76 -0.62 -1.18
N TYR A 365 34.55 -1.16 -0.99
CA TYR A 365 33.63 -1.48 -2.07
C TYR A 365 33.23 -0.21 -2.84
N LEU A 366 32.88 0.86 -2.13
CA LEU A 366 32.54 2.14 -2.75
C LEU A 366 33.74 2.80 -3.43
N LYS A 367 34.93 2.70 -2.85
CA LYS A 367 36.18 3.18 -3.43
C LYS A 367 36.55 2.40 -4.70
N LYS A 368 36.47 1.06 -4.66
CA LYS A 368 36.81 0.18 -5.78
C LYS A 368 35.83 0.31 -6.95
N ASN A 369 34.52 0.27 -6.67
CA ASN A 369 33.51 0.22 -7.72
C ASN A 369 33.03 1.60 -8.18
N PHE A 370 33.20 2.64 -7.35
CA PHE A 370 32.65 3.98 -7.62
C PHE A 370 33.63 5.13 -7.34
N ASN A 371 34.87 4.86 -6.92
CA ASN A 371 35.83 5.87 -6.47
C ASN A 371 35.19 6.89 -5.51
N TYR A 372 34.53 6.36 -4.46
CA TYR A 372 33.76 7.14 -3.49
C TYR A 372 34.02 6.68 -2.05
N SER A 373 34.08 7.65 -1.14
CA SER A 373 34.15 7.41 0.30
C SER A 373 32.86 7.95 0.95
N PRO A 374 32.14 7.14 1.74
CA PRO A 374 30.93 7.55 2.45
C PRO A 374 31.25 8.61 3.51
N ILE A 375 30.30 9.52 3.74
CA ILE A 375 30.43 10.63 4.70
C ILE A 375 30.03 10.12 6.08
N LYS A 376 30.84 10.37 7.11
CA LYS A 376 30.46 10.07 8.50
C LYS A 376 29.49 11.16 9.01
N SER A 377 28.39 10.75 9.65
CA SER A 377 27.44 11.67 10.25
C SER A 377 28.06 12.44 11.42
N ARG A 378 27.68 13.71 11.60
CA ARG A 378 28.13 14.53 12.75
C ARG A 378 27.32 14.24 14.01
N ASP A 379 26.04 13.88 13.85
CA ASP A 379 25.09 13.75 14.96
C ASP A 379 25.12 12.36 15.63
N ARG A 380 25.67 11.35 14.95
CA ARG A 380 25.66 9.95 15.39
C ARG A 380 26.96 9.26 15.03
N GLU A 381 27.64 8.73 16.05
CA GLU A 381 29.00 8.20 15.96
C GLU A 381 29.18 7.07 14.92
N TYR A 382 28.14 6.26 14.72
CA TYR A 382 28.19 5.07 13.86
C TYR A 382 27.47 5.22 12.51
N ASP A 383 26.88 6.39 12.25
CA ASP A 383 26.10 6.62 11.03
C ASP A 383 26.98 7.09 9.87
N TRP A 384 26.76 6.48 8.71
CA TRP A 384 27.43 6.77 7.45
C TRP A 384 26.40 7.12 6.39
N ILE A 385 26.76 8.04 5.50
CA ILE A 385 25.86 8.58 4.49
C ILE A 385 26.50 8.39 3.10
N ILE A 386 25.80 7.68 2.23
CA ILE A 386 26.07 7.61 0.80
C ILE A 386 25.19 8.66 0.13
N SER A 387 25.77 9.80 -0.22
CA SER A 387 25.07 10.94 -0.80
C SER A 387 25.24 11.08 -2.31
N ARG A 388 26.18 10.33 -2.93
CA ARG A 388 26.44 10.44 -4.37
C ARG A 388 25.30 9.80 -5.17
N ARG A 389 24.59 10.61 -5.96
CA ARG A 389 23.36 10.23 -6.68
C ARG A 389 23.55 9.07 -7.66
N ASP A 390 24.69 9.00 -8.35
CA ASP A 390 25.04 7.92 -9.28
C ASP A 390 25.14 6.56 -8.59
N ILE A 391 25.73 6.52 -7.40
CA ILE A 391 25.87 5.31 -6.58
C ILE A 391 24.49 4.87 -6.06
N VAL A 392 23.71 5.81 -5.53
CA VAL A 392 22.35 5.54 -5.03
C VAL A 392 21.46 5.00 -6.15
N LYS A 393 21.47 5.64 -7.34
CA LYS A 393 20.77 5.14 -8.53
C LYS A 393 21.23 3.74 -8.93
N LYS A 394 22.53 3.45 -8.88
CA LYS A 394 23.06 2.13 -9.24
C LYS A 394 22.62 1.06 -8.24
N ILE A 395 22.60 1.37 -6.95
CA ILE A 395 22.11 0.48 -5.89
C ILE A 395 20.60 0.18 -6.09
N PHE A 396 19.78 1.17 -6.42
CA PHE A 396 18.37 0.96 -6.76
C PHE A 396 18.17 0.14 -8.04
N ALA A 397 19.02 0.32 -9.04
CA ALA A 397 18.98 -0.49 -10.26
C ALA A 397 19.27 -1.98 -10.00
N TYR A 398 19.91 -2.32 -8.88
CA TYR A 398 20.04 -3.69 -8.43
C TYR A 398 18.81 -4.23 -7.67
N GLY A 399 17.76 -3.42 -7.51
CA GLY A 399 16.44 -3.84 -7.03
C GLY A 399 16.04 -3.34 -5.62
N LEU A 400 16.91 -2.62 -4.91
CA LEU A 400 16.57 -2.07 -3.58
C LEU A 400 15.49 -0.98 -3.71
N LEU A 401 14.42 -1.07 -2.92
CA LEU A 401 13.29 -0.12 -2.97
C LEU A 401 13.38 0.97 -1.89
N PRO A 402 13.05 2.24 -2.19
CA PRO A 402 13.04 3.35 -1.23
C PRO A 402 11.79 3.34 -0.35
N VAL A 403 11.66 2.32 0.50
CA VAL A 403 10.47 2.10 1.33
C VAL A 403 10.75 2.28 2.83
N TYR A 404 9.70 2.62 3.58
CA TYR A 404 9.76 2.67 5.05
C TYR A 404 10.05 1.28 5.64
N SER A 405 10.57 1.25 6.87
CA SER A 405 10.98 0.01 7.55
C SER A 405 9.89 -1.08 7.61
N LYS A 406 8.61 -0.68 7.64
CA LYS A 406 7.44 -1.59 7.68
C LYS A 406 7.10 -2.24 6.32
N ASP A 407 7.53 -1.61 5.22
CA ASP A 407 7.19 -1.99 3.84
C ASP A 407 8.38 -2.63 3.10
N LYS A 408 9.54 -2.76 3.77
CA LYS A 408 10.74 -3.41 3.24
C LYS A 408 10.40 -4.81 2.71
N GLU A 409 11.03 -5.20 1.61
CA GLU A 409 10.94 -6.54 1.05
C GLU A 409 12.24 -6.95 0.37
N ILE A 410 12.39 -8.25 0.12
CA ILE A 410 13.52 -8.75 -0.66
C ILE A 410 13.26 -8.46 -2.14
N PRO A 411 14.17 -7.78 -2.84
CA PRO A 411 14.03 -7.50 -4.27
C PRO A 411 13.86 -8.76 -5.13
N ASP A 412 13.07 -8.69 -6.20
CA ASP A 412 12.96 -9.76 -7.21
C ASP A 412 14.33 -10.16 -7.80
N SER A 413 15.23 -9.19 -7.96
CA SER A 413 16.61 -9.40 -8.40
C SER A 413 17.41 -10.35 -7.51
N VAL A 414 17.03 -10.48 -6.23
CA VAL A 414 17.58 -11.43 -5.26
C VAL A 414 16.73 -12.70 -5.21
N LEU A 415 15.41 -12.58 -5.19
CA LEU A 415 14.50 -13.74 -5.11
C LEU A 415 14.65 -14.72 -6.28
N LEU A 416 15.07 -14.22 -7.45
CA LEU A 416 15.29 -14.98 -8.68
C LEU A 416 16.79 -15.24 -8.96
N ALA A 417 17.68 -14.87 -8.03
CA ALA A 417 19.12 -14.96 -8.21
C ALA A 417 19.66 -16.39 -7.98
N PRO A 418 20.86 -16.70 -8.48
CA PRO A 418 21.57 -17.92 -8.11
C PRO A 418 21.96 -17.93 -6.63
N LYS A 419 22.20 -19.14 -6.11
CA LYS A 419 22.46 -19.43 -4.69
C LYS A 419 23.49 -18.49 -4.08
N GLU A 420 24.59 -18.24 -4.77
CA GLU A 420 25.70 -17.42 -4.28
C GLU A 420 25.28 -15.99 -3.95
N ILE A 421 24.41 -15.42 -4.77
CA ILE A 421 23.89 -14.06 -4.61
C ILE A 421 22.89 -14.01 -3.47
N VAL A 422 21.98 -14.99 -3.40
CA VAL A 422 21.00 -15.10 -2.30
C VAL A 422 21.69 -15.25 -0.94
N VAL A 423 22.67 -16.15 -0.85
CA VAL A 423 23.48 -16.38 0.36
C VAL A 423 24.19 -15.09 0.76
N SER A 424 24.85 -14.41 -0.18
CA SER A 424 25.60 -13.21 0.15
C SER A 424 24.70 -12.03 0.56
N PHE A 425 23.51 -11.90 -0.05
CA PHE A 425 22.48 -10.96 0.40
C PHE A 425 22.02 -11.26 1.83
N LEU A 426 21.69 -12.52 2.13
CA LEU A 426 21.29 -12.92 3.48
C LEU A 426 22.41 -12.67 4.50
N GLN A 427 23.68 -12.90 4.16
CA GLN A 427 24.81 -12.56 5.03
C GLN A 427 24.84 -11.07 5.39
N GLY A 428 24.64 -10.18 4.42
CA GLY A 428 24.57 -8.74 4.69
C GLY A 428 23.39 -8.37 5.60
N LEU A 429 22.25 -9.02 5.37
CA LEU A 429 21.04 -8.80 6.15
C LEU A 429 21.18 -9.29 7.61
N PHE A 430 21.85 -10.43 7.84
CA PHE A 430 22.13 -10.93 9.19
C PHE A 430 23.28 -10.18 9.89
N ASP A 431 24.28 -9.71 9.14
CA ASP A 431 25.35 -8.89 9.69
C ASP A 431 24.84 -7.53 10.18
N SER A 432 23.77 -6.99 9.56
CA SER A 432 23.04 -5.80 10.03
C SER A 432 22.07 -6.13 11.16
N ASP A 433 20.87 -6.65 10.83
CA ASP A 433 19.73 -6.81 11.73
C ASP A 433 19.73 -8.11 12.54
N GLY A 434 20.64 -9.04 12.23
CA GLY A 434 20.79 -10.30 12.95
C GLY A 434 21.54 -10.11 14.28
N SER A 435 21.25 -10.96 15.27
CA SER A 435 21.94 -10.98 16.56
C SER A 435 22.17 -12.42 17.01
N VAL A 436 23.15 -12.62 17.90
CA VAL A 436 23.45 -13.93 18.50
C VAL A 436 23.54 -13.74 20.00
N ASP A 437 22.77 -14.52 20.76
CA ASP A 437 22.87 -14.50 22.22
C ASP A 437 23.98 -15.44 22.73
N LYS A 438 24.32 -15.34 24.02
CA LYS A 438 25.30 -16.24 24.67
C LYS A 438 24.89 -17.72 24.65
N ARG A 439 23.63 -18.01 24.32
CA ARG A 439 23.08 -19.37 24.21
C ARG A 439 23.11 -19.89 22.76
N GLY A 440 23.78 -19.19 21.84
CA GLY A 440 23.90 -19.57 20.45
C GLY A 440 22.60 -19.45 19.63
N VAL A 441 21.60 -18.71 20.14
CA VAL A 441 20.38 -18.43 19.41
C VAL A 441 20.61 -17.23 18.50
N ILE A 442 20.45 -17.44 17.20
CA ILE A 442 20.53 -16.40 16.19
C ILE A 442 19.12 -15.82 16.01
N GLU A 443 18.96 -14.53 16.24
CA GLU A 443 17.69 -13.81 16.10
C GLU A 443 17.77 -12.81 14.94
N PHE A 444 16.81 -12.85 14.02
CA PHE A 444 16.56 -11.80 13.01
C PHE A 444 15.21 -11.14 13.30
N SER A 445 15.16 -9.81 13.36
CA SER A 445 13.98 -9.06 13.77
C SER A 445 13.74 -7.86 12.87
N SER A 446 12.55 -7.75 12.27
CA SER A 446 12.16 -6.58 11.45
C SER A 446 10.73 -6.13 11.72
N SER A 447 10.44 -4.86 11.43
CA SER A 447 9.06 -4.32 11.45
C SER A 447 8.26 -4.69 10.20
N SER A 448 8.93 -5.07 9.10
CA SER A 448 8.27 -5.55 7.89
C SER A 448 7.94 -7.04 7.96
N LYS A 449 6.65 -7.34 7.82
CA LYS A 449 6.15 -8.72 7.70
C LYS A 449 6.60 -9.36 6.39
N LYS A 450 6.52 -8.62 5.27
CA LYS A 450 6.86 -9.11 3.92
C LYS A 450 8.33 -9.53 3.81
N LEU A 451 9.22 -8.75 4.41
CA LEU A 451 10.65 -9.05 4.51
C LEU A 451 10.86 -10.34 5.30
N VAL A 452 10.32 -10.42 6.52
CA VAL A 452 10.50 -11.59 7.42
C VAL A 452 9.92 -12.87 6.81
N ASP A 453 8.77 -12.79 6.14
CA ASP A 453 8.16 -13.92 5.45
C ASP A 453 9.06 -14.42 4.29
N SER A 454 9.60 -13.50 3.50
CA SER A 454 10.52 -13.84 2.39
C SER A 454 11.85 -14.40 2.90
N VAL A 455 12.43 -13.81 3.96
CA VAL A 455 13.66 -14.33 4.61
C VAL A 455 13.45 -15.74 5.12
N ASN A 456 12.33 -16.00 5.81
CA ASN A 456 12.03 -17.34 6.31
C ASN A 456 11.95 -18.38 5.18
N LEU A 457 11.33 -18.04 4.06
CA LEU A 457 11.27 -18.94 2.89
C LEU A 457 12.66 -19.23 2.29
N LEU A 458 13.54 -18.22 2.22
CA LEU A 458 14.91 -18.42 1.73
C LEU A 458 15.77 -19.23 2.72
N LEU A 459 15.59 -19.04 4.03
CA LEU A 459 16.25 -19.86 5.06
C LEU A 459 15.80 -21.33 4.96
N LEU A 460 14.50 -21.57 4.81
CA LEU A 460 13.99 -22.92 4.58
C LEU A 460 14.60 -23.54 3.33
N ASN A 461 14.72 -22.79 2.23
CA ASN A 461 15.36 -23.25 1.00
C ASN A 461 16.82 -23.68 1.22
N LEU A 462 17.57 -22.94 2.05
CA LEU A 462 18.95 -23.27 2.47
C LEU A 462 19.05 -24.45 3.45
N GLY A 463 17.94 -24.91 4.01
CA GLY A 463 17.94 -25.97 5.01
C GLY A 463 18.00 -25.48 6.46
N ILE A 464 17.74 -24.19 6.70
CA ILE A 464 17.78 -23.54 8.00
C ILE A 464 16.33 -23.32 8.46
N VAL A 465 15.90 -24.07 9.48
CA VAL A 465 14.57 -23.90 10.07
C VAL A 465 14.63 -22.86 11.18
N SER A 466 13.70 -21.90 11.15
CA SER A 466 13.59 -20.86 12.17
C SER A 466 12.24 -20.90 12.87
N LYS A 467 12.20 -20.46 14.13
CA LYS A 467 10.97 -20.23 14.87
C LYS A 467 10.50 -18.80 14.70
N ARG A 468 9.33 -18.63 14.12
CA ARG A 468 8.72 -17.31 13.98
C ARG A 468 7.95 -16.92 15.24
N ARG A 469 8.14 -15.67 15.69
CA ARG A 469 7.37 -15.05 16.77
C ARG A 469 7.08 -13.60 16.44
N ASN A 470 6.02 -13.07 17.05
CA ASN A 470 5.72 -11.65 17.00
C ASN A 470 5.99 -11.08 18.39
N LYS A 471 6.66 -9.93 18.47
CA LYS A 471 7.00 -9.27 19.73
C LYS A 471 6.84 -7.77 19.58
N VAL A 472 6.09 -7.15 20.49
CA VAL A 472 6.06 -5.69 20.61
C VAL A 472 7.33 -5.27 21.36
N LYS A 473 8.16 -4.42 20.76
CA LYS A 473 9.40 -3.94 21.39
C LYS A 473 9.04 -2.87 22.44
N LYS A 474 9.51 -3.07 23.69
CA LYS A 474 9.13 -2.24 24.84
C LYS A 474 9.50 -0.76 24.70
N TYR A 475 10.62 -0.45 24.05
CA TYR A 475 11.15 0.93 23.96
C TYR A 475 10.44 1.82 22.93
N ASN A 476 9.71 1.26 21.97
CA ASN A 476 9.03 2.04 20.92
C ASN A 476 7.56 1.63 20.70
N GLY A 477 7.06 0.62 21.42
CA GLY A 477 5.70 0.11 21.27
C GLY A 477 5.39 -0.54 19.91
N LYS A 478 6.38 -0.75 19.03
CA LYS A 478 6.15 -1.25 17.68
C LYS A 478 6.17 -2.77 17.63
N LEU A 479 5.27 -3.34 16.82
CA LEU A 479 5.24 -4.77 16.53
C LEU A 479 6.40 -5.14 15.61
N HIS A 480 7.20 -6.10 16.03
CA HIS A 480 8.27 -6.72 15.23
C HIS A 480 7.97 -8.19 14.99
N TYR A 481 8.33 -8.65 13.80
CA TYR A 481 8.32 -10.05 13.40
C TYR A 481 9.74 -10.60 13.52
N ILE A 482 9.88 -11.71 14.23
CA ILE A 482 11.17 -12.25 14.68
C ILE A 482 11.32 -13.69 14.21
N LEU A 483 12.51 -14.04 13.71
CA LEU A 483 12.95 -15.40 13.38
C LEU A 483 14.07 -15.81 14.32
N ASN A 484 13.90 -16.92 15.03
CA ASN A 484 14.93 -17.47 15.93
C ASN A 484 15.46 -18.80 15.37
N ILE A 485 16.76 -18.89 15.15
CA ILE A 485 17.47 -20.08 14.71
C ILE A 485 18.30 -20.59 15.89
N SER A 486 18.21 -21.87 16.21
CA SER A 486 18.87 -22.45 17.39
C SER A 486 19.15 -23.94 17.21
N GLY A 487 20.07 -24.46 18.05
CA GLY A 487 20.49 -25.85 18.05
C GLY A 487 21.15 -26.28 16.75
N ASP A 488 20.78 -27.45 16.22
CA ASP A 488 21.39 -28.03 15.01
C ASP A 488 21.30 -27.09 13.78
N PHE A 489 20.25 -26.26 13.70
CA PHE A 489 20.12 -25.29 12.62
C PHE A 489 21.04 -24.08 12.77
N ALA A 490 21.56 -23.80 13.97
CA ALA A 490 22.58 -22.78 14.17
C ALA A 490 23.93 -23.23 13.61
N ASP A 491 24.25 -24.54 13.68
CA ASP A 491 25.41 -25.13 13.00
C ASP A 491 25.23 -25.11 11.48
N ILE A 492 24.06 -25.51 10.98
CA ILE A 492 23.75 -25.41 9.53
C ILE A 492 23.82 -23.95 9.07
N PHE A 493 23.33 -23.00 9.87
CA PHE A 493 23.46 -21.58 9.60
C PHE A 493 24.93 -21.20 9.54
N TYR A 494 25.75 -21.57 10.52
CA TYR A 494 27.18 -21.28 10.54
C TYR A 494 27.91 -21.81 9.30
N GLN A 495 27.61 -23.03 8.89
CA GLN A 495 28.24 -23.68 7.73
C GLN A 495 27.76 -23.13 6.38
N LYS A 496 26.46 -22.90 6.20
CA LYS A 496 25.87 -22.53 4.90
C LYS A 496 25.74 -21.03 4.67
N LEU A 497 25.52 -20.25 5.73
CA LEU A 497 25.32 -18.80 5.65
C LEU A 497 26.42 -18.07 6.41
N GLY A 498 26.47 -18.26 7.72
CA GLY A 498 27.42 -17.61 8.63
C GLY A 498 27.25 -16.10 8.68
N PHE A 499 28.03 -15.48 9.57
CA PHE A 499 28.25 -14.04 9.55
C PHE A 499 29.51 -13.77 8.72
N ARG A 500 29.44 -12.82 7.78
CA ARG A 500 30.55 -12.60 6.84
C ARG A 500 31.63 -11.70 7.45
N LEU A 501 31.22 -10.55 7.98
CA LEU A 501 32.07 -9.49 8.52
C LEU A 501 31.74 -9.15 9.97
N ALA A 502 30.60 -9.63 10.51
CA ALA A 502 30.23 -9.48 11.90
C ALA A 502 30.98 -10.45 12.85
N GLU A 503 32.29 -10.23 13.02
CA GLU A 503 33.17 -11.14 13.77
C GLU A 503 32.79 -11.36 15.23
N GLY A 504 32.33 -10.34 15.96
CA GLY A 504 31.85 -10.55 17.33
C GLY A 504 30.69 -11.54 17.38
N LYS A 505 29.74 -11.42 16.45
CA LYS A 505 28.61 -12.37 16.31
C LYS A 505 29.11 -13.77 15.93
N LYS A 506 30.07 -13.84 15.01
CA LYS A 506 30.72 -15.08 14.57
C LYS A 506 31.46 -15.77 15.71
N GLN A 507 32.26 -15.05 16.49
CA GLN A 507 33.01 -15.58 17.64
C GLN A 507 32.08 -16.09 18.73
N ILE A 508 31.02 -15.35 19.06
CA ILE A 508 30.01 -15.81 20.02
C ILE A 508 29.39 -17.13 19.56
N LEU A 509 29.03 -17.23 18.27
CA LEU A 509 28.48 -18.45 17.69
C LEU A 509 29.49 -19.60 17.68
N GLU A 510 30.75 -19.34 17.30
CA GLU A 510 31.84 -20.34 17.29
C GLU A 510 32.18 -20.83 18.70
N SER A 511 32.29 -19.93 19.68
CA SER A 511 32.50 -20.27 21.08
C SER A 511 31.36 -21.15 21.60
N TYR A 512 30.11 -20.83 21.25
CA TYR A 512 28.97 -21.67 21.60
C TYR A 512 29.06 -23.07 20.97
N LEU A 513 29.37 -23.15 19.67
CA LEU A 513 29.49 -24.42 18.95
C LEU A 513 30.67 -25.27 19.46
N LYS A 514 31.74 -24.65 19.96
CA LYS A 514 32.91 -25.34 20.57
C LYS A 514 32.66 -25.78 22.02
N GLN A 515 31.97 -24.98 22.84
CA GLN A 515 31.79 -25.23 24.29
C GLN A 515 30.72 -26.27 24.63
N ARG A 516 29.69 -26.42 23.80
CA ARG A 516 28.63 -27.41 24.03
C ARG A 516 28.53 -28.35 22.85
N GLY A 517 28.80 -29.63 23.10
CA GLY A 517 28.26 -30.70 22.26
C GLY A 517 26.77 -30.44 22.05
N LEU A 518 26.38 -30.19 20.80
CA LEU A 518 25.12 -29.63 20.33
C LEU A 518 23.92 -29.87 21.28
N PRO A 519 23.47 -28.87 22.06
CA PRO A 519 22.24 -28.98 22.83
C PRO A 519 21.08 -29.06 21.85
N ASN A 520 20.44 -30.22 21.82
CA ASN A 520 19.28 -30.47 20.97
C ASN A 520 18.10 -29.60 21.43
N PRO A 521 17.60 -28.66 20.62
CA PRO A 521 16.59 -27.69 21.02
C PRO A 521 15.17 -28.26 21.00
N ASN A 522 15.00 -29.56 20.71
CA ASN A 522 13.70 -30.22 20.53
C ASN A 522 12.83 -29.56 19.44
N ILE A 523 13.45 -28.98 18.40
CA ILE A 523 12.75 -28.26 17.32
C ILE A 523 12.42 -29.18 16.14
N ASN A 524 13.31 -30.11 15.78
CA ASN A 524 13.14 -31.01 14.64
C ASN A 524 13.10 -32.47 15.11
N LEU A 525 12.07 -32.77 15.90
CA LEU A 525 11.81 -34.09 16.44
C LEU A 525 11.08 -34.95 15.41
N ILE A 526 11.42 -36.23 15.39
CA ILE A 526 10.83 -37.23 14.51
C ILE A 526 9.94 -38.14 15.36
N PHE A 527 8.64 -37.84 15.39
CA PHE A 527 7.69 -38.51 16.25
C PHE A 527 7.34 -39.93 15.77
N ASN A 528 6.88 -40.78 16.69
CA ASN A 528 6.28 -42.09 16.43
C ASN A 528 7.18 -43.09 15.66
N GLN A 529 8.49 -43.14 15.95
CA GLN A 529 9.43 -44.08 15.30
C GLN A 529 9.99 -45.18 16.20
N GLY A 530 9.54 -45.28 17.46
CA GLY A 530 10.12 -46.19 18.45
C GLY A 530 10.12 -47.65 18.01
N GLU A 531 9.00 -48.13 17.45
CA GLU A 531 8.86 -49.52 16.97
C GLU A 531 9.85 -49.86 15.83
N ARG A 532 10.03 -48.95 14.86
CA ARG A 532 11.00 -49.14 13.76
C ARG A 532 12.43 -49.12 14.29
N ILE A 533 12.73 -48.23 15.24
CA ILE A 533 14.04 -48.18 15.89
C ILE A 533 14.30 -49.49 16.65
N ALA A 534 13.29 -50.08 17.29
CA ALA A 534 13.39 -51.37 17.97
C ALA A 534 13.71 -52.51 17.00
N LYS A 535 13.01 -52.60 15.86
CA LYS A 535 13.27 -53.63 14.83
C LYS A 535 14.69 -53.52 14.26
N VAL A 536 15.12 -52.31 13.94
CA VAL A 536 16.49 -52.03 13.47
C VAL A 536 17.52 -52.44 14.53
N TYR A 537 17.25 -52.13 15.79
CA TYR A 537 18.15 -52.47 16.90
C TYR A 537 18.24 -53.98 17.13
N ASN A 538 17.11 -54.70 17.16
CA ASN A 538 17.08 -56.15 17.34
C ASN A 538 17.86 -56.87 16.24
N PHE A 539 17.64 -56.49 14.97
CA PHE A 539 18.41 -57.03 13.84
C PHE A 539 19.91 -56.76 13.99
N ALA A 540 20.28 -55.57 14.46
CA ALA A 540 21.68 -55.24 14.71
C ALA A 540 22.28 -56.13 15.82
N GLN A 541 21.53 -56.43 16.89
CA GLN A 541 21.99 -57.34 17.95
C GLN A 541 22.19 -58.77 17.45
N GLU A 542 21.25 -59.29 16.66
CA GLU A 542 21.34 -60.62 16.03
C GLU A 542 22.57 -60.75 15.12
N ASN A 543 23.01 -59.64 14.52
CA ASN A 543 24.19 -59.57 13.64
C ASN A 543 25.46 -59.07 14.35
N GLY A 544 25.54 -59.24 15.67
CA GLY A 544 26.79 -59.06 16.43
C GLY A 544 27.04 -57.66 17.00
N LEU A 545 26.05 -56.76 17.02
CA LEU A 545 26.18 -55.47 17.69
C LEU A 545 26.29 -55.65 19.22
N LYS A 546 27.38 -55.15 19.81
CA LYS A 546 27.55 -55.05 21.28
C LYS A 546 27.26 -53.62 21.72
N PRO A 547 26.07 -53.29 22.26
CA PRO A 547 25.60 -51.91 22.38
C PRO A 547 26.55 -50.98 23.15
N LEU A 548 26.98 -51.38 24.34
CA LEU A 548 27.88 -50.57 25.19
C LEU A 548 29.26 -50.36 24.55
N LYS A 549 29.80 -51.38 23.87
CA LYS A 549 31.14 -51.33 23.25
C LYS A 549 31.14 -50.58 21.91
N ASP A 550 30.09 -50.74 21.12
CA ASP A 550 30.04 -50.27 19.73
C ASP A 550 29.32 -48.91 19.56
N LEU A 551 28.34 -48.58 20.41
CA LEU A 551 27.60 -47.31 20.32
C LEU A 551 27.99 -46.30 21.41
N GLY A 552 28.42 -46.79 22.57
CA GLY A 552 28.71 -46.01 23.79
C GLY A 552 27.48 -45.86 24.70
N GLU A 553 27.72 -45.73 26.00
CA GLU A 553 26.70 -45.76 27.07
C GLU A 553 25.60 -44.70 26.90
N GLY A 554 25.99 -43.47 26.54
CA GLY A 554 25.04 -42.37 26.30
C GLY A 554 24.13 -42.58 25.08
N TYR A 555 24.59 -43.30 24.05
CA TYR A 555 23.77 -43.64 22.90
C TYR A 555 22.81 -44.78 23.22
N CYS A 556 23.28 -45.79 23.97
CA CYS A 556 22.44 -46.91 24.41
C CYS A 556 21.28 -46.44 25.29
N LYS A 557 21.55 -45.58 26.28
CA LYS A 557 20.51 -45.02 27.15
C LYS A 557 19.45 -44.25 26.36
N ASN A 558 19.85 -43.44 25.39
CA ASN A 558 18.88 -42.72 24.55
C ASN A 558 18.13 -43.66 23.60
N LEU A 559 18.79 -44.71 23.09
CA LEU A 559 18.18 -45.70 22.21
C LEU A 559 17.04 -46.46 22.90
N TYR A 560 17.26 -46.94 24.13
CA TYR A 560 16.19 -47.58 24.92
C TYR A 560 15.01 -46.64 25.16
N ARG A 561 15.28 -45.35 25.43
CA ARG A 561 14.23 -44.33 25.60
C ARG A 561 13.51 -43.98 24.30
N TYR A 562 14.16 -44.15 23.14
CA TYR A 562 13.51 -44.02 21.84
C TYR A 562 12.60 -45.21 21.56
N ILE A 563 13.03 -46.41 21.92
CA ILE A 563 12.27 -47.66 21.77
C ILE A 563 11.03 -47.65 22.68
N SER A 564 11.20 -47.27 23.96
CA SER A 564 10.09 -47.18 24.92
C SER A 564 9.15 -45.99 24.68
N GLY A 565 9.49 -45.09 23.76
CA GLY A 565 8.71 -43.89 23.47
C GLY A 565 8.85 -42.76 24.49
N GLU A 566 9.64 -42.93 25.56
CA GLU A 566 9.93 -41.89 26.56
C GLU A 566 10.59 -40.63 25.96
N ARG A 567 11.32 -40.81 24.85
CA ARG A 567 12.01 -39.72 24.18
C ARG A 567 11.82 -39.82 22.68
N THR A 568 11.71 -38.67 22.02
CA THR A 568 11.70 -38.58 20.56
C THR A 568 13.10 -38.21 20.05
N PRO A 569 13.65 -38.92 19.05
CA PRO A 569 14.94 -38.55 18.47
C PRO A 569 14.81 -37.25 17.66
N SER A 570 15.84 -36.40 17.71
CA SER A 570 15.97 -35.36 16.68
C SER A 570 16.51 -35.96 15.40
N LEU A 571 16.29 -35.25 14.30
CA LEU A 571 16.81 -35.61 12.99
C LEU A 571 18.33 -35.84 13.00
N MET A 572 19.11 -34.99 13.67
CA MET A 572 20.56 -35.16 13.76
C MET A 572 20.96 -36.40 14.59
N MET A 573 20.27 -36.64 15.71
CA MET A 573 20.57 -37.78 16.55
C MET A 573 20.24 -39.10 15.84
N LEU A 574 19.12 -39.12 15.11
CA LEU A 574 18.73 -40.26 14.27
C LEU A 574 19.77 -40.51 13.17
N LYS A 575 20.27 -39.47 12.48
CA LYS A 575 21.35 -39.62 11.48
C LYS A 575 22.60 -40.25 12.07
N LYS A 576 23.07 -39.76 13.23
CA LYS A 576 24.27 -40.28 13.90
C LYS A 576 24.09 -41.74 14.33
N LEU A 577 22.89 -42.09 14.81
CA LEU A 577 22.56 -43.46 15.18
C LEU A 577 22.61 -44.38 13.94
N LEU A 578 21.90 -44.01 12.87
CA LEU A 578 21.84 -44.81 11.64
C LEU A 578 23.21 -44.95 10.98
N SER A 579 24.03 -43.89 10.96
CA SER A 579 25.38 -43.96 10.40
C SER A 579 26.28 -44.90 11.20
N LYS A 580 26.25 -44.83 12.53
CA LYS A 580 27.02 -45.74 13.39
C LYS A 580 26.60 -47.21 13.19
N LEU A 581 25.29 -47.46 13.13
CA LEU A 581 24.76 -48.79 12.88
C LEU A 581 25.18 -49.32 11.51
N GLN A 582 25.13 -48.49 10.46
CA GLN A 582 25.57 -48.85 9.11
C GLN A 582 27.07 -49.16 9.05
N THR A 583 27.92 -48.35 9.69
CA THR A 583 29.37 -48.57 9.72
C THR A 583 29.72 -49.89 10.40
N ARG A 584 28.96 -50.28 11.44
CA ARG A 584 29.22 -51.50 12.20
C ARG A 584 28.61 -52.74 11.55
N ILE A 585 27.40 -52.62 11.00
CA ILE A 585 26.64 -53.72 10.39
C ILE A 585 26.17 -53.27 9.00
N PRO A 586 26.98 -53.46 7.96
CA PRO A 586 26.63 -53.06 6.60
C PRO A 586 25.36 -53.74 6.08
N GLN A 587 25.06 -54.96 6.53
CA GLN A 587 23.89 -55.74 6.10
C GLN A 587 22.55 -55.11 6.50
N ILE A 588 22.53 -54.18 7.47
CA ILE A 588 21.33 -53.52 7.96
C ILE A 588 20.61 -52.68 6.89
N GLU A 589 21.30 -52.33 5.80
CA GLU A 589 20.69 -51.60 4.68
C GLU A 589 19.59 -52.37 3.97
N LYS A 590 19.59 -53.71 4.05
CA LYS A 590 18.53 -54.56 3.46
C LYS A 590 17.22 -54.50 4.25
N LEU A 591 17.26 -54.02 5.50
CA LEU A 591 16.09 -53.97 6.37
C LEU A 591 15.15 -52.80 5.95
N PRO A 592 13.86 -53.06 5.66
CA PRO A 592 12.90 -52.03 5.25
C PRO A 592 12.77 -50.87 6.24
N GLU A 593 12.81 -51.14 7.54
CA GLU A 593 12.69 -50.15 8.61
C GLU A 593 13.93 -49.25 8.68
N PHE A 594 15.13 -49.80 8.43
CA PHE A 594 16.35 -49.01 8.35
C PHE A 594 16.30 -48.08 7.13
N ALA A 595 15.88 -48.60 5.97
CA ALA A 595 15.67 -47.80 4.77
C ALA A 595 14.65 -46.68 4.99
N TYR A 596 13.56 -46.97 5.71
CA TYR A 596 12.54 -45.98 6.09
C TYR A 596 13.14 -44.87 6.97
N LEU A 597 13.79 -45.21 8.08
CA LEU A 597 14.37 -44.23 9.00
C LEU A 597 15.48 -43.41 8.33
N LYS A 598 16.29 -44.04 7.47
CA LYS A 598 17.29 -43.36 6.63
C LYS A 598 16.62 -42.39 5.66
N SER A 599 15.56 -42.79 4.97
CA SER A 599 14.84 -41.88 4.08
C SER A 599 14.33 -40.66 4.85
N LEU A 600 13.68 -40.85 6.00
CA LEU A 600 13.06 -39.79 6.79
C LEU A 600 14.10 -38.87 7.46
N ALA A 601 15.24 -39.41 7.90
CA ALA A 601 16.31 -38.61 8.48
C ALA A 601 16.99 -37.70 7.43
N PHE A 602 17.09 -38.14 6.18
CA PHE A 602 17.84 -37.45 5.12
C PHE A 602 16.94 -36.70 4.10
N SER A 603 15.63 -36.68 4.31
CA SER A 603 14.63 -36.25 3.32
C SER A 603 14.38 -34.75 3.16
N GLY A 604 14.85 -33.91 4.10
CA GLY A 604 14.59 -32.46 4.08
C GLY A 604 13.16 -32.08 4.51
N PHE A 605 12.58 -32.80 5.48
CA PHE A 605 11.30 -32.45 6.11
C PHE A 605 11.42 -32.28 7.62
N PHE A 606 10.65 -31.36 8.17
CA PHE A 606 10.46 -31.25 9.62
C PHE A 606 8.97 -31.23 9.94
N PHE A 607 8.64 -31.62 11.16
CA PHE A 607 7.26 -31.72 11.62
C PHE A 607 6.95 -30.59 12.60
N SER A 608 5.78 -29.99 12.46
CA SER A 608 5.32 -28.99 13.41
C SER A 608 3.86 -29.23 13.75
N PRO A 609 3.52 -29.35 15.05
CA PRO A 609 2.14 -29.54 15.44
C PRO A 609 1.30 -28.30 15.12
N VAL A 610 0.07 -28.53 14.68
CA VAL A 610 -0.93 -27.49 14.46
C VAL A 610 -1.37 -26.92 15.81
N THR A 611 -1.37 -25.59 15.92
CA THR A 611 -1.72 -24.86 17.16
C THR A 611 -2.99 -24.03 17.05
N SER A 612 -3.45 -23.74 15.83
CA SER A 612 -4.69 -23.01 15.61
C SER A 612 -5.20 -23.23 14.20
N ILE A 613 -6.52 -23.35 14.05
CA ILE A 613 -7.20 -23.50 12.76
C ILE A 613 -8.21 -22.36 12.57
N GLN A 614 -8.20 -21.71 11.42
CA GLN A 614 -9.08 -20.56 11.11
C GLN A 614 -9.71 -20.75 9.74
N LYS A 615 -11.04 -20.65 9.64
CA LYS A 615 -11.75 -20.66 8.34
C LYS A 615 -11.88 -19.23 7.82
N LYS A 616 -11.51 -19.00 6.56
CA LYS A 616 -11.51 -17.68 5.89
C LYS A 616 -12.01 -17.81 4.45
N LYS A 617 -12.05 -16.69 3.73
CA LYS A 617 -12.16 -16.66 2.26
C LYS A 617 -10.98 -15.88 1.72
N ASN A 618 -10.35 -16.41 0.68
CA ASN A 618 -9.21 -15.81 0.01
C ASN A 618 -9.22 -16.26 -1.44
N VAL A 619 -8.55 -15.52 -2.31
CA VAL A 619 -8.44 -15.95 -3.70
C VAL A 619 -7.39 -17.04 -3.83
N VAL A 620 -7.83 -18.14 -4.43
CA VAL A 620 -7.05 -19.34 -4.63
C VAL A 620 -6.58 -19.36 -6.07
N TYR A 621 -5.27 -19.52 -6.22
CA TYR A 621 -4.68 -19.92 -7.48
C TYR A 621 -4.38 -21.41 -7.35
N ASP A 622 -4.86 -22.20 -8.30
CA ASP A 622 -4.47 -23.60 -8.40
C ASP A 622 -3.28 -23.71 -9.33
N PHE A 623 -2.18 -24.25 -8.82
CA PHE A 623 -0.98 -24.50 -9.61
C PHE A 623 -0.69 -25.99 -9.64
N THR A 624 -1.44 -26.69 -10.49
CA THR A 624 -1.61 -28.15 -10.46
C THR A 624 -0.34 -28.90 -10.84
N VAL A 625 0.09 -29.82 -9.97
CA VAL A 625 1.13 -30.82 -10.27
C VAL A 625 0.50 -32.21 -10.34
N PRO A 626 0.50 -32.87 -11.50
CA PRO A 626 -0.01 -34.23 -11.61
C PRO A 626 0.80 -35.14 -10.68
N LYS A 627 0.12 -35.99 -9.90
CA LYS A 627 0.70 -37.02 -9.00
C LYS A 627 1.26 -36.55 -7.65
N TYR A 628 1.76 -35.32 -7.50
CA TYR A 628 2.44 -34.88 -6.27
C TYR A 628 1.87 -33.60 -5.67
N HIS A 629 0.58 -33.35 -5.90
CA HIS A 629 -0.11 -32.14 -5.49
C HIS A 629 -0.05 -31.97 -3.96
N ASN A 630 0.89 -31.14 -3.52
CA ASN A 630 1.20 -30.86 -2.13
C ASN A 630 1.70 -29.42 -2.09
N PHE A 631 0.87 -28.43 -1.75
CA PHE A 631 1.38 -27.09 -1.47
C PHE A 631 1.62 -26.94 0.03
N ILE A 632 2.84 -26.53 0.37
CA ILE A 632 3.19 -26.12 1.71
C ILE A 632 2.97 -24.62 1.82
N GLY A 633 2.37 -24.26 2.94
CA GLY A 633 1.74 -22.97 3.21
C GLY A 633 2.60 -21.73 3.10
N ASN A 634 2.04 -20.75 2.39
CA ASN A 634 1.84 -19.38 2.87
C ASN A 634 1.29 -18.51 1.72
N GLY A 635 0.09 -17.93 1.85
CA GLY A 635 -0.25 -16.77 1.03
C GLY A 635 -1.71 -16.34 1.07
N PHE A 636 -1.92 -15.02 1.05
CA PHE A 636 -3.17 -14.28 1.25
C PHE A 636 -3.55 -13.54 -0.05
N VAL A 637 -4.83 -13.39 -0.44
CA VAL A 637 -5.19 -12.69 -1.70
C VAL A 637 -6.55 -11.95 -1.62
N SER A 638 -6.62 -10.74 -2.22
CA SER A 638 -7.74 -9.78 -2.41
C SER A 638 -7.94 -9.51 -3.94
N HIS A 639 -9.09 -9.11 -4.54
CA HIS A 639 -9.26 -8.85 -6.01
C HIS A 639 -10.49 -8.01 -6.47
N ASN A 640 -10.42 -7.36 -7.69
CA ASN A 640 -11.36 -6.88 -8.74
C ASN A 640 -10.65 -6.28 -10.04
N THR A 641 -11.29 -6.31 -11.22
CA THR A 641 -11.04 -5.53 -12.48
C THR A 641 -11.94 -6.14 -13.56
N LEU A 642 -13.26 -6.04 -13.42
CA LEU A 642 -14.17 -6.99 -14.07
C LEU A 642 -14.62 -6.54 -15.47
N LEU A 643 -15.07 -5.30 -15.65
CA LEU A 643 -15.72 -4.86 -16.88
C LEU A 643 -14.74 -4.66 -18.06
N ALA A 644 -13.63 -3.96 -17.85
CA ALA A 644 -12.64 -3.74 -18.92
C ALA A 644 -11.99 -5.05 -19.41
N LYS A 645 -11.88 -6.06 -18.54
CA LYS A 645 -11.44 -7.40 -18.93
C LYS A 645 -12.52 -8.16 -19.72
N ALA A 646 -13.80 -7.92 -19.42
CA ALA A 646 -14.92 -8.47 -20.18
C ALA A 646 -14.90 -7.96 -21.63
N VAL A 647 -14.64 -6.66 -21.85
CA VAL A 647 -14.49 -6.08 -23.19
C VAL A 647 -13.37 -6.77 -23.97
N ALA A 648 -12.20 -6.91 -23.36
CA ALA A 648 -11.06 -7.58 -24.00
C ALA A 648 -11.27 -9.08 -24.23
N GLY A 649 -11.99 -9.76 -23.34
CA GLY A 649 -12.38 -11.16 -23.50
C GLY A 649 -13.41 -11.35 -24.61
N GLU A 650 -14.35 -10.43 -24.76
CA GLU A 650 -15.36 -10.46 -25.81
C GLU A 650 -14.77 -10.12 -27.18
N ALA A 651 -13.84 -9.17 -27.24
CA ALA A 651 -13.09 -8.80 -28.44
C ALA A 651 -11.94 -9.77 -28.78
N GLU A 652 -11.58 -10.66 -27.86
CA GLU A 652 -10.44 -11.60 -27.95
C GLU A 652 -9.09 -10.92 -28.22
N VAL A 653 -8.92 -9.67 -27.80
CA VAL A 653 -7.70 -8.87 -28.01
C VAL A 653 -6.79 -8.85 -26.78
N PRO A 654 -5.48 -8.57 -26.93
CA PRO A 654 -4.58 -8.38 -25.79
C PRO A 654 -5.01 -7.21 -24.90
N PHE A 655 -4.86 -7.38 -23.60
CA PHE A 655 -5.25 -6.41 -22.58
C PHE A 655 -4.04 -5.99 -21.73
N PHE A 656 -3.64 -4.74 -21.85
CA PHE A 656 -2.59 -4.11 -21.04
C PHE A 656 -3.26 -3.41 -19.86
N SER A 657 -2.87 -3.69 -18.62
CA SER A 657 -3.44 -3.02 -17.44
C SER A 657 -2.38 -2.34 -16.59
N ILE A 658 -2.66 -1.10 -16.18
CA ILE A 658 -1.83 -0.28 -15.32
C ILE A 658 -2.72 0.59 -14.40
N SER A 659 -2.29 0.85 -13.17
CA SER A 659 -2.92 1.90 -12.34
C SER A 659 -2.23 3.23 -12.63
N ALA A 660 -3.01 4.30 -12.75
CA ALA A 660 -2.48 5.61 -13.08
C ALA A 660 -1.55 6.15 -11.98
N SER A 661 -1.75 5.71 -10.74
CA SER A 661 -0.84 5.95 -9.62
C SER A 661 0.59 5.41 -9.85
N GLU A 662 0.76 4.41 -10.73
CA GLU A 662 2.10 3.88 -11.09
C GLU A 662 2.90 4.81 -12.01
N PHE A 663 2.24 5.81 -12.60
CA PHE A 663 2.88 6.83 -13.43
C PHE A 663 3.45 8.00 -12.63
N VAL A 664 3.00 8.20 -11.38
CA VAL A 664 3.46 9.30 -10.52
C VAL A 664 4.77 8.93 -9.82
N GLU A 665 5.85 9.62 -10.15
CA GLU A 665 7.19 9.41 -9.61
C GLU A 665 7.87 10.74 -9.25
N MET A 666 8.93 10.71 -8.43
CA MET A 666 9.64 11.93 -8.03
C MET A 666 10.50 12.56 -9.15
N PHE A 667 10.57 11.94 -10.34
CA PHE A 667 11.48 12.33 -11.40
C PHE A 667 10.71 12.85 -12.62
N VAL A 668 10.88 14.15 -12.89
CA VAL A 668 10.34 14.84 -14.07
C VAL A 668 10.73 14.07 -15.35
N GLY A 669 9.72 13.72 -16.15
CA GLY A 669 9.86 13.04 -17.45
C GLY A 669 9.84 11.51 -17.43
N VAL A 670 9.89 10.86 -16.26
CA VAL A 670 9.86 9.39 -16.17
C VAL A 670 8.47 8.83 -16.44
N GLY A 671 7.42 9.42 -15.85
CA GLY A 671 6.04 9.01 -16.13
C GLY A 671 5.70 9.14 -17.62
N ALA A 672 6.06 10.28 -18.24
CA ALA A 672 5.93 10.48 -19.68
C ALA A 672 6.63 9.39 -20.51
N ALA A 673 7.90 9.08 -20.23
CA ALA A 673 8.60 8.05 -20.99
C ALA A 673 7.92 6.66 -20.88
N ARG A 674 7.42 6.28 -19.69
CA ARG A 674 6.64 5.03 -19.48
C ARG A 674 5.35 5.00 -20.29
N VAL A 675 4.69 6.15 -20.41
CA VAL A 675 3.50 6.27 -21.26
C VAL A 675 3.87 5.97 -22.71
N ARG A 676 4.96 6.53 -23.25
CA ARG A 676 5.39 6.22 -24.64
C ARG A 676 5.65 4.73 -24.85
N ASP A 677 6.40 4.10 -23.95
CA ASP A 677 6.68 2.66 -24.06
C ASP A 677 5.43 1.78 -23.92
N LEU A 678 4.45 2.18 -23.09
CA LEU A 678 3.17 1.49 -22.98
C LEU A 678 2.43 1.51 -24.32
N PHE A 679 2.34 2.69 -24.93
CA PHE A 679 1.65 2.90 -26.18
C PHE A 679 2.38 2.21 -27.34
N GLU A 680 3.71 2.27 -27.40
CA GLU A 680 4.48 1.51 -28.39
C GLU A 680 4.24 0.00 -28.28
N LYS A 681 4.21 -0.55 -27.06
CA LYS A 681 3.93 -1.97 -26.84
C LYS A 681 2.52 -2.36 -27.26
N ALA A 682 1.54 -1.52 -26.98
CA ALA A 682 0.16 -1.74 -27.42
C ALA A 682 0.01 -1.65 -28.94
N LYS A 683 0.65 -0.65 -29.58
CA LYS A 683 0.69 -0.47 -31.04
C LYS A 683 1.28 -1.71 -31.74
N ARG A 684 2.36 -2.29 -31.20
CA ARG A 684 2.97 -3.54 -31.73
C ARG A 684 2.08 -4.77 -31.61
N ASN A 685 1.12 -4.77 -30.68
CA ASN A 685 0.19 -5.88 -30.45
C ASN A 685 -1.24 -5.52 -30.88
N ALA A 686 -1.41 -4.53 -31.75
CA ALA A 686 -2.72 -4.13 -32.25
C ALA A 686 -3.35 -5.27 -33.11
N PRO A 687 -4.67 -5.53 -32.99
CA PRO A 687 -5.63 -4.81 -32.16
C PRO A 687 -5.49 -5.13 -30.66
N SER A 688 -5.50 -4.12 -29.78
CA SER A 688 -5.34 -4.31 -28.32
C SER A 688 -6.03 -3.23 -27.48
N ILE A 689 -6.23 -3.53 -26.18
CA ILE A 689 -6.80 -2.61 -25.19
C ILE A 689 -5.75 -2.21 -24.14
N ILE A 690 -5.62 -0.91 -23.87
CA ILE A 690 -4.86 -0.38 -22.72
C ILE A 690 -5.84 0.07 -21.64
N PHE A 691 -5.84 -0.55 -20.47
CA PHE A 691 -6.65 -0.17 -19.31
C PHE A 691 -5.85 0.59 -18.26
N ILE A 692 -6.28 1.82 -17.96
CA ILE A 692 -5.71 2.70 -16.95
C ILE A 692 -6.70 2.87 -15.78
N ASP A 693 -6.42 2.26 -14.64
CA ASP A 693 -7.23 2.42 -13.42
C ASP A 693 -6.87 3.69 -12.64
N GLU A 694 -7.79 4.21 -11.82
CA GLU A 694 -7.58 5.41 -10.99
C GLU A 694 -7.03 6.62 -11.79
N LEU A 695 -7.62 6.92 -12.95
CA LEU A 695 -7.15 8.00 -13.82
C LEU A 695 -7.04 9.35 -13.10
N ASP A 696 -7.86 9.59 -12.06
CA ASP A 696 -7.80 10.79 -11.24
C ASP A 696 -6.49 10.95 -10.44
N ALA A 697 -5.66 9.92 -10.31
CA ALA A 697 -4.33 10.04 -9.74
C ALA A 697 -3.44 10.99 -10.57
N ILE A 698 -3.53 10.96 -11.91
CA ILE A 698 -2.72 11.78 -12.82
C ILE A 698 -3.51 12.84 -13.59
N GLY A 699 -4.82 12.65 -13.76
CA GLY A 699 -5.63 13.44 -14.66
C GLY A 699 -6.37 14.61 -14.04
N ARG A 700 -5.92 15.23 -12.95
CA ARG A 700 -6.64 16.32 -12.22
C ARG A 700 -6.23 17.69 -12.70
N LEU A 701 -7.17 18.64 -12.67
CA LEU A 701 -6.94 20.07 -12.87
C LEU A 701 -5.94 20.68 -11.86
N ARG A 702 -5.32 21.79 -12.29
CA ARG A 702 -4.38 22.61 -11.51
C ARG A 702 -5.05 23.23 -10.28
N GLY A 703 -4.40 23.17 -9.13
CA GLY A 703 -4.69 24.06 -8.00
C GLY A 703 -3.57 25.09 -7.85
N SER A 704 -3.90 26.36 -7.62
CA SER A 704 -2.91 27.43 -7.35
C SER A 704 -2.29 27.30 -5.94
N GLY A 705 -1.78 26.12 -5.62
CA GLY A 705 -1.01 25.88 -4.41
C GLY A 705 0.44 26.31 -4.63
N LEU A 706 0.95 27.18 -3.76
CA LEU A 706 2.38 27.54 -3.66
C LEU A 706 3.23 26.29 -3.35
N GLY A 707 3.57 25.49 -4.37
CA GLY A 707 4.42 24.31 -4.24
C GLY A 707 4.53 23.49 -5.52
N GLY A 708 5.71 23.51 -6.16
CA GLY A 708 6.03 22.86 -7.45
C GLY A 708 6.05 21.32 -7.47
N SER A 709 5.00 20.67 -6.96
CA SER A 709 4.78 19.22 -7.04
C SER A 709 3.89 18.82 -8.23
N HIS A 710 3.47 19.76 -9.07
CA HIS A 710 2.52 19.52 -10.16
C HIS A 710 3.19 19.15 -11.51
N ASP A 711 4.45 19.51 -11.72
CA ASP A 711 5.10 19.46 -13.03
C ASP A 711 5.25 18.03 -13.62
N GLU A 712 5.53 17.01 -12.80
CA GLU A 712 5.76 15.64 -13.27
C GLU A 712 4.47 14.93 -13.69
N ARG A 713 3.43 15.14 -12.89
CA ARG A 713 2.09 14.64 -13.13
C ARG A 713 1.50 15.27 -14.39
N GLU A 714 1.64 16.59 -14.53
CA GLU A 714 1.24 17.33 -15.73
C GLU A 714 2.00 16.85 -16.98
N GLN A 715 3.30 16.66 -16.88
CA GLN A 715 4.09 16.16 -18.00
C GLN A 715 3.65 14.75 -18.43
N THR A 716 3.34 13.90 -17.47
CA THR A 716 2.86 12.54 -17.74
C THR A 716 1.47 12.52 -18.34
N LEU A 717 0.58 13.39 -17.83
CA LEU A 717 -0.73 13.63 -18.41
C LEU A 717 -0.61 14.12 -19.86
N ASN A 718 0.18 15.18 -20.10
CA ASN A 718 0.43 15.72 -21.44
C ASN A 718 0.99 14.66 -22.38
N GLN A 719 1.83 13.75 -21.89
CA GLN A 719 2.33 12.66 -22.72
C GLN A 719 1.25 11.64 -23.11
N ILE A 720 0.29 11.33 -22.22
CA ILE A 720 -0.88 10.51 -22.58
C ILE A 720 -1.66 11.23 -23.69
N LEU A 721 -1.90 12.53 -23.52
CA LEU A 721 -2.61 13.34 -24.51
C LEU A 721 -1.90 13.34 -25.87
N VAL A 722 -0.58 13.54 -25.90
CA VAL A 722 0.23 13.50 -27.13
C VAL A 722 0.18 12.13 -27.80
N GLU A 723 0.25 11.04 -27.03
CA GLU A 723 0.16 9.69 -27.61
C GLU A 723 -1.25 9.36 -28.14
N MET A 724 -2.29 9.93 -27.53
CA MET A 724 -3.67 9.79 -28.02
C MET A 724 -3.90 10.61 -29.31
N ASP A 725 -3.43 11.85 -29.34
CA ASP A 725 -3.53 12.72 -30.51
C ASP A 725 -2.69 12.15 -31.67
N GLY A 726 -1.53 11.56 -31.36
CA GLY A 726 -0.59 10.97 -32.31
C GLY A 726 -0.97 9.59 -32.88
N PHE A 727 -2.16 9.06 -32.61
CA PHE A 727 -2.64 7.84 -33.28
C PHE A 727 -3.04 8.14 -34.73
N GLU A 728 -2.33 7.51 -35.67
CA GLU A 728 -2.76 7.38 -37.06
C GLU A 728 -4.06 6.55 -37.13
N THR A 729 -4.93 6.87 -38.08
CA THR A 729 -6.24 6.22 -38.28
C THR A 729 -6.15 4.70 -38.50
N ASP A 730 -4.95 4.18 -38.78
CA ASP A 730 -4.72 2.76 -39.02
C ASP A 730 -4.38 1.92 -37.78
N THR A 731 -4.09 2.55 -36.63
CA THR A 731 -3.71 1.85 -35.40
C THR A 731 -4.92 1.39 -34.57
N ASN A 732 -5.22 0.08 -34.58
CA ASN A 732 -6.37 -0.51 -33.84
C ASN A 732 -6.13 -0.66 -32.32
N VAL A 733 -5.77 0.41 -31.62
CA VAL A 733 -5.54 0.38 -30.18
C VAL A 733 -6.61 1.24 -29.49
N ILE A 734 -7.30 0.67 -28.50
CA ILE A 734 -8.30 1.40 -27.72
C ILE A 734 -7.82 1.54 -26.28
N ILE A 735 -7.92 2.76 -25.74
CA ILE A 735 -7.58 3.03 -24.34
C ILE A 735 -8.86 3.03 -23.53
N MET A 736 -8.93 2.22 -22.49
CA MET A 736 -9.96 2.26 -21.48
C MET A 736 -9.38 2.86 -20.21
N ALA A 737 -10.10 3.75 -19.52
CA ALA A 737 -9.68 4.26 -18.23
C ALA A 737 -10.84 4.20 -17.22
N ALA A 738 -10.54 4.13 -15.92
CA ALA A 738 -11.56 4.17 -14.88
C ALA A 738 -11.30 5.31 -13.89
N THR A 739 -12.35 6.03 -13.52
CA THR A 739 -12.31 7.05 -12.46
C THR A 739 -13.58 6.98 -11.61
N ASN A 740 -13.44 7.25 -10.31
CA ASN A 740 -14.59 7.49 -9.43
C ASN A 740 -14.93 8.98 -9.29
N ARG A 741 -14.05 9.85 -9.80
CA ARG A 741 -14.12 11.29 -9.66
C ARG A 741 -13.93 11.95 -11.03
N PRO A 742 -14.97 11.96 -11.88
CA PRO A 742 -14.91 12.64 -13.17
C PRO A 742 -14.80 14.16 -13.01
N ASP A 743 -15.35 14.71 -11.91
CA ASP A 743 -15.38 16.13 -11.54
C ASP A 743 -14.00 16.78 -11.46
N VAL A 744 -13.00 16.02 -10.99
CA VAL A 744 -11.65 16.55 -10.83
C VAL A 744 -10.81 16.42 -12.09
N LEU A 745 -11.30 15.73 -13.13
CA LEU A 745 -10.49 15.42 -14.30
C LEU A 745 -10.24 16.65 -15.18
N ASP A 746 -9.04 16.71 -15.77
CA ASP A 746 -8.67 17.74 -16.75
C ASP A 746 -9.56 17.63 -18.00
N PRO A 747 -10.31 18.69 -18.36
CA PRO A 747 -11.16 18.71 -19.54
C PRO A 747 -10.39 18.40 -20.84
N ALA A 748 -9.07 18.62 -20.87
CA ALA A 748 -8.22 18.24 -21.98
C ALA A 748 -8.29 16.73 -22.27
N LEU A 749 -8.42 15.87 -21.25
CA LEU A 749 -8.58 14.41 -21.45
C LEU A 749 -9.85 14.06 -22.21
N LEU A 750 -10.87 14.91 -22.12
CA LEU A 750 -12.22 14.62 -22.57
C LEU A 750 -12.55 15.25 -23.93
N ARG A 751 -11.56 15.83 -24.61
CA ARG A 751 -11.73 16.42 -25.95
C ARG A 751 -11.88 15.31 -27.02
N PRO A 752 -12.59 15.57 -28.13
CA PRO A 752 -12.71 14.64 -29.25
C PRO A 752 -11.33 14.11 -29.70
N GLY A 753 -11.25 12.80 -29.98
CA GLY A 753 -9.99 12.12 -30.32
C GLY A 753 -9.17 11.63 -29.11
N ARG A 754 -9.62 11.87 -27.87
CA ARG A 754 -9.01 11.36 -26.63
C ARG A 754 -9.98 10.42 -25.90
N PHE A 755 -10.42 10.74 -24.68
CA PHE A 755 -11.52 10.04 -24.01
C PHE A 755 -12.87 10.65 -24.45
N ASP A 756 -13.14 10.51 -25.74
CA ASP A 756 -14.35 11.00 -26.40
C ASP A 756 -15.59 10.17 -26.05
N ARG A 757 -15.41 8.88 -25.75
CA ARG A 757 -16.47 8.01 -25.23
C ARG A 757 -16.43 7.93 -23.71
N ARG A 758 -17.55 8.30 -23.09
CA ARG A 758 -17.74 8.19 -21.63
C ARG A 758 -18.84 7.18 -21.38
N VAL A 759 -18.47 6.09 -20.74
CA VAL A 759 -19.42 5.06 -20.33
C VAL A 759 -19.68 5.28 -18.85
N VAL A 760 -20.89 5.71 -18.52
CA VAL A 760 -21.29 5.97 -17.14
C VAL A 760 -21.75 4.65 -16.52
N LEU A 761 -21.07 4.21 -15.46
CA LEU A 761 -21.46 3.06 -14.66
C LEU A 761 -22.32 3.56 -13.51
N ASP A 762 -23.61 3.60 -13.73
CA ASP A 762 -24.57 3.99 -12.71
C ASP A 762 -24.71 2.93 -11.61
N LEU A 763 -25.38 3.34 -10.54
CA LEU A 763 -25.79 2.40 -9.51
C LEU A 763 -26.82 1.45 -10.10
N PRO A 764 -26.77 0.15 -9.76
CA PRO A 764 -27.64 -0.83 -10.38
C PRO A 764 -29.11 -0.59 -10.07
N ASP A 765 -29.96 -0.75 -11.09
CA ASP A 765 -31.43 -0.70 -10.99
C ASP A 765 -32.01 -1.93 -10.30
N LEU A 766 -33.28 -1.90 -9.91
CA LEU A 766 -33.95 -3.03 -9.23
C LEU A 766 -33.67 -4.40 -9.87
N LYS A 767 -33.84 -4.51 -11.20
CA LYS A 767 -33.59 -5.76 -11.95
C LYS A 767 -32.12 -6.17 -11.89
N GLU A 768 -31.22 -5.21 -11.99
CA GLU A 768 -29.78 -5.43 -11.95
C GLU A 768 -29.31 -5.80 -10.55
N ARG A 769 -29.82 -5.16 -9.50
CA ARG A 769 -29.56 -5.51 -8.10
C ARG A 769 -29.99 -6.94 -7.82
N LYS A 770 -31.15 -7.35 -8.33
CA LYS A 770 -31.61 -8.74 -8.24
C LYS A 770 -30.64 -9.69 -8.94
N ALA A 771 -30.24 -9.42 -10.17
CA ALA A 771 -29.27 -10.24 -10.91
C ALA A 771 -27.90 -10.32 -10.21
N ILE A 772 -27.40 -9.20 -9.68
CA ILE A 772 -26.16 -9.13 -8.91
C ILE A 772 -26.27 -9.96 -7.62
N LEU A 773 -27.40 -9.85 -6.92
CA LEU A 773 -27.67 -10.64 -5.72
C LEU A 773 -27.78 -12.13 -6.07
N GLU A 774 -28.41 -12.51 -7.17
CA GLU A 774 -28.47 -13.89 -7.67
C GLU A 774 -27.07 -14.45 -7.92
N ILE A 775 -26.19 -13.69 -8.57
CA ILE A 775 -24.78 -14.09 -8.75
C ILE A 775 -24.11 -14.31 -7.40
N TYR A 776 -24.23 -13.35 -6.47
CA TYR A 776 -23.56 -13.45 -5.18
C TYR A 776 -24.19 -14.43 -4.20
N THR A 777 -25.46 -14.81 -4.40
CA THR A 777 -26.17 -15.80 -3.58
C THR A 777 -26.15 -17.20 -4.18
N LYS A 778 -25.81 -17.38 -5.47
CA LYS A 778 -25.71 -18.68 -6.18
C LYS A 778 -24.96 -19.77 -5.41
N ASN A 779 -23.86 -19.41 -4.74
CA ASN A 779 -23.00 -20.33 -3.98
C ASN A 779 -23.25 -20.31 -2.46
N LYS A 780 -24.39 -19.74 -2.01
CA LYS A 780 -24.76 -19.65 -0.59
C LYS A 780 -26.02 -20.47 -0.32
N PRO A 781 -26.07 -21.27 0.77
CA PRO A 781 -27.25 -22.06 1.08
C PRO A 781 -28.39 -21.16 1.59
N MET A 782 -29.38 -20.90 0.75
CA MET A 782 -30.56 -20.08 1.09
C MET A 782 -31.69 -20.96 1.66
N ALA A 783 -32.48 -20.41 2.59
CA ALA A 783 -33.69 -21.06 3.09
C ALA A 783 -34.80 -21.06 2.02
N PHE A 784 -35.74 -22.00 2.12
CA PHE A 784 -36.92 -22.02 1.25
C PHE A 784 -37.80 -20.81 1.59
N GLY A 785 -38.19 -20.02 0.59
CA GLY A 785 -38.98 -18.78 0.78
C GLY A 785 -38.18 -17.48 0.88
N VAL A 786 -36.87 -17.48 0.59
CA VAL A 786 -36.11 -16.23 0.44
C VAL A 786 -36.46 -15.58 -0.91
N ASP A 787 -37.00 -14.37 -0.84
CA ASP A 787 -37.31 -13.55 -2.01
C ASP A 787 -36.22 -12.49 -2.22
N LEU A 788 -35.34 -12.72 -3.21
CA LEU A 788 -34.28 -11.80 -3.58
C LEU A 788 -34.79 -10.51 -4.23
N GLU A 789 -36.00 -10.53 -4.81
CA GLU A 789 -36.60 -9.34 -5.39
C GLU A 789 -37.02 -8.36 -4.31
N LYS A 790 -37.60 -8.86 -3.21
CA LYS A 790 -37.87 -8.03 -2.03
C LYS A 790 -36.59 -7.40 -1.46
N ILE A 791 -35.49 -8.16 -1.39
CA ILE A 791 -34.19 -7.62 -0.97
C ILE A 791 -33.67 -6.57 -1.94
N ALA A 792 -33.77 -6.80 -3.26
CA ALA A 792 -33.33 -5.85 -4.27
C ALA A 792 -34.10 -4.53 -4.20
N ARG A 793 -35.40 -4.55 -3.87
CA ARG A 793 -36.21 -3.34 -3.60
C ARG A 793 -35.70 -2.60 -2.36
N SER A 794 -35.37 -3.33 -1.30
CA SER A 794 -34.86 -2.75 -0.05
C SER A 794 -33.44 -2.21 -0.17
N THR A 795 -32.69 -2.54 -1.22
CA THR A 795 -31.32 -2.07 -1.43
C THR A 795 -31.22 -0.96 -2.48
N ALA A 796 -32.23 -0.09 -2.57
CA ALA A 796 -32.18 1.06 -3.46
C ALA A 796 -30.91 1.90 -3.20
N GLY A 797 -30.18 2.22 -4.27
CA GLY A 797 -28.91 2.96 -4.19
C GLY A 797 -27.67 2.16 -3.78
N PHE A 798 -27.77 0.83 -3.62
CA PHE A 798 -26.59 -0.02 -3.32
C PHE A 798 -25.74 -0.23 -4.57
N SER A 799 -24.41 -0.14 -4.44
CA SER A 799 -23.50 -0.55 -5.50
C SER A 799 -23.40 -2.09 -5.58
N GLY A 800 -22.85 -2.62 -6.68
CA GLY A 800 -22.57 -4.06 -6.80
C GLY A 800 -21.66 -4.59 -5.69
N ALA A 801 -20.73 -3.78 -5.17
CA ALA A 801 -19.90 -4.12 -4.02
C ALA A 801 -20.70 -4.15 -2.71
N ASP A 802 -21.65 -3.25 -2.52
CA ASP A 802 -22.51 -3.23 -1.33
C ASP A 802 -23.44 -4.44 -1.31
N LEU A 803 -24.00 -4.84 -2.47
CA LEU A 803 -24.79 -6.06 -2.62
C LEU A 803 -23.98 -7.33 -2.35
N LYS A 804 -22.71 -7.37 -2.81
CA LYS A 804 -21.77 -8.43 -2.47
C LYS A 804 -21.56 -8.50 -0.95
N ASN A 805 -21.34 -7.33 -0.33
CA ASN A 805 -21.10 -7.23 1.11
C ASN A 805 -22.33 -7.68 1.91
N LEU A 806 -23.52 -7.22 1.53
CA LEU A 806 -24.81 -7.63 2.10
C LEU A 806 -24.98 -9.15 2.05
N ALA A 807 -24.81 -9.77 0.87
CA ALA A 807 -24.96 -11.21 0.74
C ALA A 807 -23.95 -11.98 1.62
N ASN A 808 -22.75 -11.43 1.81
CA ASN A 808 -21.74 -12.01 2.68
C ASN A 808 -22.06 -11.81 4.18
N GLU A 809 -22.52 -10.63 4.57
CA GLU A 809 -22.94 -10.31 5.93
C GLU A 809 -24.15 -11.15 6.36
N ALA A 810 -25.12 -11.36 5.48
CA ALA A 810 -26.24 -12.26 5.74
C ALA A 810 -25.78 -13.70 6.03
N ALA A 811 -24.76 -14.17 5.31
CA ALA A 811 -24.16 -15.47 5.55
C ALA A 811 -23.42 -15.53 6.90
N ILE A 812 -22.73 -14.45 7.29
CA ILE A 812 -22.05 -14.35 8.58
C ILE A 812 -23.08 -14.33 9.72
N LEU A 813 -24.18 -13.60 9.58
CA LEU A 813 -25.25 -13.52 10.57
C LEU A 813 -25.94 -14.88 10.76
N ALA A 814 -26.29 -15.56 9.67
CA ALA A 814 -26.82 -16.92 9.72
C ALA A 814 -25.86 -17.88 10.45
N ALA A 815 -24.56 -17.81 10.14
CA ALA A 815 -23.53 -18.61 10.79
C ALA A 815 -23.36 -18.28 12.28
N ARG A 816 -23.43 -17.00 12.68
CA ARG A 816 -23.34 -16.58 14.10
C ARG A 816 -24.53 -17.06 14.92
N SER A 817 -25.71 -17.15 14.32
CA SER A 817 -26.90 -17.73 14.95
C SER A 817 -26.96 -19.26 14.83
N ASN A 818 -25.87 -19.92 14.42
CA ASN A 818 -25.77 -21.37 14.19
C ASN A 818 -26.83 -21.92 13.21
N LYS A 819 -27.34 -21.11 12.28
CA LYS A 819 -28.27 -21.54 11.23
C LYS A 819 -27.51 -22.16 10.05
N LYS A 820 -28.05 -23.25 9.48
CA LYS A 820 -27.44 -23.95 8.33
C LYS A 820 -27.77 -23.31 6.97
N LYS A 821 -28.82 -22.49 6.92
CA LYS A 821 -29.30 -21.78 5.73
C LYS A 821 -29.49 -20.30 6.05
N ILE A 822 -29.31 -19.44 5.05
CA ILE A 822 -29.54 -18.00 5.15
C ILE A 822 -31.04 -17.76 4.99
N GLU A 823 -31.67 -17.21 6.03
CA GLU A 823 -33.08 -16.86 6.01
C GLU A 823 -33.29 -15.39 5.63
N MET A 824 -34.52 -15.03 5.31
CA MET A 824 -34.90 -13.65 4.97
C MET A 824 -34.50 -12.65 6.06
N ALA A 825 -34.70 -13.02 7.34
CA ALA A 825 -34.30 -12.19 8.48
C ALA A 825 -32.80 -11.86 8.51
N ASN A 826 -31.94 -12.78 8.04
CA ASN A 826 -30.50 -12.53 8.00
C ASN A 826 -30.11 -11.54 6.90
N LEU A 827 -30.84 -11.54 5.78
CA LEU A 827 -30.65 -10.56 4.70
C LEU A 827 -31.15 -9.18 5.12
N GLU A 828 -32.32 -9.11 5.74
CA GLU A 828 -32.88 -7.86 6.27
C GLU A 828 -31.93 -7.23 7.32
N GLU A 829 -31.41 -8.04 8.26
CA GLU A 829 -30.42 -7.56 9.24
C GLU A 829 -29.07 -7.17 8.58
N ALA A 830 -28.67 -7.86 7.51
CA ALA A 830 -27.47 -7.51 6.77
C ALA A 830 -27.61 -6.17 6.05
N ILE A 831 -28.76 -5.86 5.46
CA ILE A 831 -28.99 -4.54 4.84
C ILE A 831 -28.84 -3.45 5.91
N GLU A 832 -29.49 -3.62 7.07
CA GLU A 832 -29.39 -2.65 8.17
C GLU A 832 -27.94 -2.44 8.62
N LYS A 833 -27.15 -3.52 8.67
CA LYS A 833 -25.74 -3.45 9.05
C LYS A 833 -24.89 -2.75 7.99
N VAL A 834 -25.16 -2.95 6.70
CA VAL A 834 -24.43 -2.30 5.60
C VAL A 834 -24.81 -0.82 5.51
N LEU A 835 -26.08 -0.48 5.67
CA LEU A 835 -26.60 0.89 5.55
C LEU A 835 -26.32 1.75 6.80
N LEU A 836 -26.62 1.21 7.99
CA LEU A 836 -26.63 1.98 9.26
C LEU A 836 -25.47 1.60 10.20
N GLY A 837 -24.72 0.55 9.86
CA GLY A 837 -23.66 0.01 10.71
C GLY A 837 -24.15 -1.00 11.76
N PRO A 838 -23.23 -1.56 12.57
CA PRO A 838 -23.57 -2.56 13.57
C PRO A 838 -24.43 -1.98 14.70
N GLU A 839 -25.27 -2.85 15.28
CA GLU A 839 -26.06 -2.56 16.48
C GLU A 839 -25.15 -2.20 17.67
N ARG A 840 -25.45 -1.08 18.35
CA ARG A 840 -24.67 -0.64 19.52
C ARG A 840 -25.30 -1.11 20.83
N LYS A 841 -25.02 -2.35 21.21
CA LYS A 841 -25.48 -2.94 22.49
C LYS A 841 -24.93 -2.23 23.73
N SER A 842 -23.84 -1.48 23.61
CA SER A 842 -23.20 -0.77 24.71
C SER A 842 -23.84 0.59 25.04
N ARG A 843 -24.62 1.18 24.12
CA ARG A 843 -25.26 2.48 24.33
C ARG A 843 -26.64 2.26 24.94
N VAL A 844 -26.70 2.18 26.26
CA VAL A 844 -27.96 2.04 26.99
C VAL A 844 -28.67 3.40 27.00
N LEU A 845 -29.73 3.53 26.20
CA LEU A 845 -30.60 4.72 26.23
C LEU A 845 -31.41 4.74 27.53
N SER A 846 -31.48 5.91 28.17
CA SER A 846 -32.36 6.14 29.32
C SER A 846 -33.82 5.93 28.94
N LYS A 847 -34.70 5.70 29.92
CA LYS A 847 -36.14 5.51 29.66
C LYS A 847 -36.74 6.72 28.93
N LYS A 848 -36.32 7.94 29.32
CA LYS A 848 -36.75 9.20 28.69
C LYS A 848 -36.24 9.31 27.24
N GLU A 849 -34.98 9.00 26.98
CA GLU A 849 -34.44 9.01 25.60
C GLU A 849 -35.11 7.96 24.71
N LYS A 850 -35.36 6.75 25.22
CA LYS A 850 -36.11 5.73 24.46
C LYS A 850 -37.52 6.18 24.13
N GLU A 851 -38.20 6.83 25.08
CA GLU A 851 -39.55 7.37 24.87
C GLU A 851 -39.51 8.47 23.81
N ILE A 852 -38.58 9.42 23.90
CA ILE A 852 -38.40 10.49 22.90
C ILE A 852 -38.15 9.88 21.51
N THR A 853 -37.19 8.95 21.39
CA THR A 853 -36.90 8.28 20.12
C THR A 853 -38.12 7.52 19.58
N ALA A 854 -38.89 6.86 20.45
CA ALA A 854 -40.10 6.15 20.01
C ALA A 854 -41.14 7.10 19.41
N TYR A 855 -41.46 8.21 20.10
CA TYR A 855 -42.38 9.21 19.56
C TYR A 855 -41.85 9.89 18.30
N HIS A 856 -40.53 10.09 18.22
CA HIS A 856 -39.87 10.66 17.04
C HIS A 856 -40.02 9.75 15.82
N GLU A 857 -39.64 8.48 15.92
CA GLU A 857 -39.76 7.52 14.82
C GLU A 857 -41.23 7.24 14.46
N ALA A 858 -42.10 7.14 15.46
CA ALA A 858 -43.55 7.03 15.23
C ALA A 858 -44.10 8.26 14.48
N GLY A 859 -43.54 9.44 14.76
CA GLY A 859 -43.86 10.69 14.05
C GLY A 859 -43.57 10.60 12.56
N HIS A 860 -42.35 10.17 12.20
CA HIS A 860 -41.99 9.94 10.79
C HIS A 860 -42.90 8.91 10.13
N ALA A 861 -43.12 7.77 10.79
CA ALA A 861 -43.89 6.66 10.23
C ALA A 861 -45.35 7.03 9.97
N VAL A 862 -46.00 7.71 10.92
CA VAL A 862 -47.41 8.13 10.76
C VAL A 862 -47.54 9.16 9.65
N VAL A 863 -46.66 10.17 9.61
CA VAL A 863 -46.73 11.20 8.57
C VAL A 863 -46.49 10.59 7.18
N ALA A 864 -45.45 9.75 7.03
CA ALA A 864 -45.18 9.04 5.78
C ALA A 864 -46.35 8.14 5.33
N LYS A 865 -47.02 7.47 6.26
CA LYS A 865 -48.11 6.54 5.94
C LYS A 865 -49.38 7.22 5.43
N PHE A 866 -49.70 8.40 5.92
CA PHE A 866 -50.94 9.11 5.59
C PHE A 866 -50.78 10.15 4.47
N LEU A 867 -49.55 10.50 4.11
CA LEU A 867 -49.28 11.34 2.95
C LEU A 867 -49.35 10.51 1.66
N PRO A 868 -50.03 11.00 0.60
CA PRO A 868 -50.32 10.20 -0.59
C PRO A 868 -49.08 9.92 -1.45
N ASN A 869 -48.08 10.82 -1.47
CA ASN A 869 -46.92 10.71 -2.35
C ASN A 869 -45.65 10.17 -1.66
N CYS A 870 -45.72 9.91 -0.35
CA CYS A 870 -44.62 9.33 0.41
C CYS A 870 -44.45 7.84 0.09
N ASP A 871 -43.20 7.38 0.22
CA ASP A 871 -42.91 5.96 0.03
C ASP A 871 -43.43 5.14 1.22
N PRO A 872 -43.99 3.93 0.99
CA PRO A 872 -44.57 3.12 2.05
C PRO A 872 -43.58 2.80 3.19
N VAL A 873 -44.01 2.99 4.43
CA VAL A 873 -43.23 2.61 5.61
C VAL A 873 -43.07 1.09 5.66
N HIS A 874 -41.83 0.63 5.69
CA HIS A 874 -41.48 -0.79 5.74
C HIS A 874 -41.14 -1.26 7.16
N LYS A 875 -40.31 -0.48 7.87
CA LYS A 875 -39.86 -0.84 9.21
C LYS A 875 -39.61 0.40 10.05
N VAL A 876 -39.97 0.31 11.33
CA VAL A 876 -39.69 1.33 12.34
C VAL A 876 -38.89 0.66 13.46
N SER A 877 -37.81 1.29 13.90
CA SER A 877 -36.95 0.74 14.95
C SER A 877 -36.38 1.84 15.85
N ILE A 878 -36.45 1.61 17.16
CA ILE A 878 -35.80 2.44 18.18
C ILE A 878 -34.43 1.88 18.61
N ILE A 879 -33.91 0.89 17.88
CA ILE A 879 -32.63 0.26 18.18
C ILE A 879 -31.51 1.09 17.56
N SER A 880 -30.60 1.57 18.40
CA SER A 880 -29.47 2.37 17.95
C SER A 880 -28.51 1.56 17.06
N ARG A 881 -28.25 2.07 15.85
CA ARG A 881 -27.30 1.50 14.89
C ARG A 881 -26.34 2.59 14.42
N GLY A 882 -25.04 2.29 14.44
CA GLY A 882 -24.02 3.27 14.06
C GLY A 882 -24.14 4.58 14.85
N LEU A 883 -24.42 5.69 14.16
CA LEU A 883 -24.63 7.01 14.77
C LEU A 883 -26.11 7.32 15.08
N ALA A 884 -27.05 6.56 14.52
CA ALA A 884 -28.49 6.79 14.67
C ALA A 884 -29.04 6.19 15.98
N LEU A 885 -30.00 6.89 16.61
CA LEU A 885 -30.66 6.47 17.86
C LEU A 885 -31.91 5.62 17.59
N GLY A 886 -32.59 5.88 16.49
CA GLY A 886 -33.70 5.14 15.90
C GLY A 886 -33.69 5.39 14.39
N TYR A 887 -34.56 4.68 13.66
CA TYR A 887 -34.78 4.96 12.25
C TYR A 887 -36.15 4.47 11.77
N THR A 888 -36.68 5.18 10.79
CA THR A 888 -37.87 4.83 10.03
C THR A 888 -37.47 4.58 8.59
N TRP A 889 -37.73 3.38 8.10
CA TRP A 889 -37.33 2.94 6.78
C TRP A 889 -38.53 2.81 5.87
N ASN A 890 -38.56 3.65 4.83
CA ASN A 890 -39.55 3.61 3.76
C ASN A 890 -39.01 2.80 2.57
N LEU A 891 -39.82 1.91 2.02
CA LEU A 891 -39.47 1.07 0.87
C LEU A 891 -40.15 1.64 -0.38
N PRO A 892 -39.41 2.19 -1.35
CA PRO A 892 -40.00 2.66 -2.59
C PRO A 892 -40.62 1.51 -3.38
N SER A 893 -41.77 1.77 -4.00
CA SER A 893 -42.46 0.78 -4.86
C SER A 893 -41.79 0.60 -6.22
N GLU A 894 -41.13 1.64 -6.71
CA GLU A 894 -40.42 1.69 -7.99
C GLU A 894 -39.21 2.61 -7.87
N ASP A 895 -38.14 2.32 -8.64
CA ASP A 895 -37.00 3.24 -8.75
C ASP A 895 -37.45 4.43 -9.64
N ARG A 896 -37.49 5.64 -9.08
CA ARG A 896 -37.97 6.86 -9.76
C ARG A 896 -36.81 7.80 -10.06
N HIS A 897 -36.65 8.18 -11.32
CA HIS A 897 -35.71 9.22 -11.74
C HIS A 897 -36.32 10.63 -11.65
N LEU A 898 -37.64 10.75 -11.73
CA LEU A 898 -38.37 12.02 -11.68
C LEU A 898 -39.19 12.11 -10.40
N ARG A 899 -39.19 13.28 -9.75
CA ARG A 899 -39.98 13.56 -8.53
C ARG A 899 -40.82 14.82 -8.73
N SER A 900 -42.11 14.71 -8.43
CA SER A 900 -43.04 15.84 -8.48
C SER A 900 -42.83 16.78 -7.30
N LYS A 901 -43.23 18.05 -7.46
CA LYS A 901 -43.27 19.04 -6.37
C LYS A 901 -44.03 18.51 -5.15
N SER A 902 -45.20 17.91 -5.36
CA SER A 902 -46.02 17.34 -4.29
C SER A 902 -45.32 16.21 -3.54
N LYS A 903 -44.51 15.38 -4.22
CA LYS A 903 -43.69 14.37 -3.56
C LYS A 903 -42.59 14.99 -2.70
N PHE A 904 -41.89 16.01 -3.20
CA PHE A 904 -40.90 16.71 -2.38
C PHE A 904 -41.54 17.36 -1.14
N GLU A 905 -42.69 18.01 -1.29
CA GLU A 905 -43.42 18.59 -0.16
C GLU A 905 -43.83 17.52 0.88
N ASP A 906 -44.32 16.37 0.41
CA ASP A 906 -44.70 15.25 1.27
C ASP A 906 -43.49 14.63 1.98
N ASP A 907 -42.38 14.43 1.26
CA ASP A 907 -41.15 13.85 1.83
C ASP A 907 -40.49 14.81 2.84
N ILE A 908 -40.52 16.12 2.59
CA ILE A 908 -40.09 17.14 3.57
C ILE A 908 -41.00 17.09 4.80
N ALA A 909 -42.32 16.99 4.64
CA ALA A 909 -43.25 16.87 5.76
C ALA A 909 -42.99 15.58 6.57
N SER A 910 -42.71 14.47 5.90
CA SER A 910 -42.30 13.21 6.54
C SER A 910 -41.00 13.37 7.34
N LEU A 911 -39.98 14.04 6.81
CA LEU A 911 -38.73 14.33 7.53
C LEU A 911 -38.93 15.22 8.75
N LEU A 912 -39.89 16.14 8.72
CA LEU A 912 -40.19 16.99 9.88
C LEU A 912 -41.12 16.31 10.91
N GLY A 913 -41.69 15.15 10.57
CA GLY A 913 -42.64 14.41 11.39
C GLY A 913 -42.11 14.07 12.78
N GLY A 914 -40.87 13.59 12.90
CA GLY A 914 -40.26 13.25 14.20
C GLY A 914 -40.11 14.45 15.13
N ARG A 915 -39.61 15.58 14.60
CA ARG A 915 -39.49 16.83 15.36
C ARG A 915 -40.84 17.37 15.82
N VAL A 916 -41.86 17.31 14.96
CA VAL A 916 -43.22 17.77 15.30
C VAL A 916 -43.84 16.87 16.37
N ALA A 917 -43.63 15.56 16.28
CA ALA A 917 -44.07 14.60 17.29
C ALA A 917 -43.44 14.89 18.67
N GLU A 918 -42.13 15.18 18.72
CA GLU A 918 -41.45 15.60 19.95
C GLU A 918 -42.11 16.85 20.55
N LYS A 919 -42.29 17.88 19.72
CA LYS A 919 -42.87 19.17 20.14
C LYS A 919 -44.31 19.03 20.64
N LEU A 920 -45.12 18.18 20.02
CA LEU A 920 -46.51 17.94 20.42
C LEU A 920 -46.64 17.13 21.71
N ARG A 921 -45.72 16.17 21.96
CA ARG A 921 -45.78 15.27 23.11
C ARG A 921 -45.06 15.84 24.33
N PHE A 922 -43.85 16.36 24.15
CA PHE A 922 -42.96 16.78 25.23
C PHE A 922 -42.89 18.30 25.43
N GLN A 923 -43.47 19.09 24.51
CA GLN A 923 -43.38 20.56 24.49
C GLN A 923 -41.93 21.10 24.42
N GLU A 924 -40.95 20.22 24.20
CA GLU A 924 -39.53 20.51 24.03
C GLU A 924 -39.04 19.80 22.76
N VAL A 925 -37.98 20.35 22.15
CA VAL A 925 -37.33 19.77 20.97
C VAL A 925 -35.93 19.32 21.31
N THR A 926 -35.50 18.19 20.75
CA THR A 926 -34.16 17.65 21.00
C THR A 926 -33.20 17.90 19.85
N THR A 927 -31.92 17.54 20.06
CA THR A 927 -30.88 17.53 19.03
C THR A 927 -30.99 16.34 18.08
N GLY A 928 -31.88 15.37 18.36
CA GLY A 928 -32.04 14.15 17.53
C GLY A 928 -32.45 14.45 16.09
N ALA A 929 -33.23 15.52 15.88
CA ALA A 929 -33.77 15.92 14.58
C ALA A 929 -32.78 16.70 13.67
N GLU A 930 -31.51 16.85 14.06
CA GLU A 930 -30.54 17.68 13.31
C GLU A 930 -30.38 17.22 11.85
N ASN A 931 -30.25 15.90 11.65
CA ASN A 931 -30.06 15.32 10.33
C ASN A 931 -31.30 15.51 9.44
N ASP A 932 -32.50 15.35 10.00
CA ASP A 932 -33.75 15.49 9.25
C ASP A 932 -34.00 16.94 8.86
N LEU A 933 -33.72 17.89 9.76
CA LEU A 933 -33.76 19.32 9.48
C LEU A 933 -32.79 19.69 8.35
N ARG A 934 -31.56 19.17 8.40
CA ARG A 934 -30.55 19.42 7.37
C ARG A 934 -31.00 18.90 6.02
N GLN A 935 -31.54 17.68 5.96
CA GLN A 935 -32.04 17.07 4.74
C GLN A 935 -33.27 17.81 4.19
N ALA A 936 -34.24 18.12 5.05
CA ALA A 936 -35.42 18.89 4.69
C ALA A 936 -35.04 20.26 4.11
N THR A 937 -34.13 20.99 4.76
CA THR A 937 -33.65 22.30 4.32
C THR A 937 -32.93 22.19 2.98
N LYS A 938 -32.09 21.17 2.79
CA LYS A 938 -31.39 20.94 1.52
C LYS A 938 -32.38 20.63 0.38
N MET A 939 -33.40 19.82 0.62
CA MET A 939 -34.44 19.53 -0.38
C MET A 939 -35.25 20.78 -0.72
N ALA A 940 -35.69 21.53 0.30
CA ALA A 940 -36.42 22.77 0.10
C ALA A 940 -35.60 23.81 -0.69
N ARG A 941 -34.29 23.93 -0.40
CA ARG A 941 -33.38 24.79 -1.17
C ARG A 941 -33.27 24.34 -2.62
N ALA A 942 -33.03 23.05 -2.87
CA ALA A 942 -32.96 22.50 -4.23
C ALA A 942 -34.28 22.67 -5.02
N MET A 943 -35.45 22.55 -4.37
CA MET A 943 -36.74 22.85 -5.01
C MET A 943 -36.80 24.29 -5.52
N VAL A 944 -36.22 25.22 -4.77
CA VAL A 944 -36.25 26.66 -5.08
C VAL A 944 -35.15 27.04 -6.07
N THR A 945 -33.93 26.53 -5.90
CA THR A 945 -32.74 26.92 -6.66
C THR A 945 -32.52 26.08 -7.91
N ASP A 946 -32.68 24.76 -7.82
CA ASP A 946 -32.23 23.83 -8.86
C ASP A 946 -33.40 23.38 -9.74
N TYR A 947 -34.60 23.21 -9.16
CA TYR A 947 -35.76 22.62 -9.85
C TYR A 947 -36.83 23.63 -10.27
N GLY A 948 -36.68 24.92 -9.93
CA GLY A 948 -37.64 25.96 -10.32
C GLY A 948 -39.07 25.72 -9.82
N MET A 949 -39.25 25.10 -8.64
CA MET A 949 -40.56 24.73 -8.09
C MET A 949 -41.22 25.84 -7.26
N SER A 950 -40.61 27.03 -7.21
CA SER A 950 -41.14 28.23 -6.55
C SER A 950 -41.83 29.16 -7.55
N GLU A 951 -43.09 29.48 -7.30
CA GLU A 951 -43.87 30.38 -8.16
C GLU A 951 -43.32 31.81 -8.18
N LYS A 952 -42.69 32.26 -7.08
CA LYS A 952 -42.15 33.63 -6.97
C LYS A 952 -40.83 33.83 -7.69
N LEU A 953 -40.02 32.78 -7.75
CA LEU A 953 -38.70 32.79 -8.41
C LEU A 953 -38.77 32.31 -9.85
N GLY A 954 -39.95 31.80 -10.28
CA GLY A 954 -40.20 31.31 -11.62
C GLY A 954 -39.46 30.01 -11.95
N SER A 955 -39.54 29.61 -13.21
CA SER A 955 -38.89 28.42 -13.75
C SER A 955 -37.43 28.68 -14.14
N ALA A 956 -36.68 29.36 -13.26
CA ALA A 956 -35.27 29.67 -13.45
C ALA A 956 -34.42 28.92 -12.42
N THR A 957 -33.20 28.57 -12.81
CA THR A 957 -32.18 28.00 -11.91
C THR A 957 -31.37 29.12 -11.29
N TRP A 958 -31.28 29.14 -9.96
CA TRP A 958 -30.64 30.20 -9.18
C TRP A 958 -29.41 29.68 -8.46
N GLY A 959 -28.24 30.25 -8.76
CA GLY A 959 -26.97 29.72 -8.26
C GLY A 959 -26.40 28.75 -9.27
N GLU A 960 -25.69 29.28 -10.26
CA GLU A 960 -24.83 28.43 -11.08
C GLU A 960 -23.78 27.76 -10.18
N LYS A 961 -23.79 26.43 -10.20
CA LYS A 961 -22.54 25.70 -9.99
C LYS A 961 -21.73 25.88 -11.27
N GLU A 962 -21.15 27.07 -11.49
CA GLU A 962 -20.17 27.20 -12.54
C GLU A 962 -19.04 26.22 -12.23
N GLU A 963 -18.88 25.22 -13.09
CA GLU A 963 -17.65 24.43 -13.23
C GLU A 963 -16.51 25.31 -13.79
N LEU A 964 -16.34 26.53 -13.28
CA LEU A 964 -15.17 27.36 -13.58
C LEU A 964 -14.02 26.91 -12.69
N THR A 965 -13.43 25.79 -13.09
CA THR A 965 -12.19 25.20 -12.56
C THR A 965 -10.94 26.00 -12.90
N PHE A 966 -10.99 27.34 -12.91
CA PHE A 966 -9.88 28.16 -13.39
C PHE A 966 -9.10 28.93 -12.32
N LEU A 967 -9.69 29.27 -11.16
CA LEU A 967 -8.97 30.00 -10.12
C LEU A 967 -9.32 29.48 -8.72
N GLY A 968 -8.29 29.02 -8.01
CA GLY A 968 -8.39 28.56 -6.64
C GLY A 968 -8.92 29.66 -5.73
N LYS A 969 -10.22 29.56 -5.42
CA LYS A 969 -10.82 30.08 -4.20
C LYS A 969 -11.67 28.98 -3.60
N GLU A 970 -11.82 29.08 -2.29
CA GLU A 970 -12.71 28.25 -1.47
C GLU A 970 -14.05 28.02 -2.18
N ILE A 971 -14.73 26.93 -1.83
CA ILE A 971 -16.13 26.66 -2.19
C ILE A 971 -16.98 27.80 -1.61
N ALA A 972 -16.93 28.97 -2.22
CA ALA A 972 -17.90 30.03 -2.11
C ALA A 972 -18.86 29.74 -3.25
N GLU A 973 -20.11 29.43 -2.93
CA GLU A 973 -21.21 29.61 -3.87
C GLU A 973 -21.08 31.06 -4.36
N HIS A 974 -20.60 31.27 -5.58
CA HIS A 974 -20.70 32.58 -6.19
C HIS A 974 -22.19 32.83 -6.35
N LYS A 975 -22.76 33.69 -5.49
CA LYS A 975 -24.14 34.17 -5.66
C LYS A 975 -24.19 34.87 -7.01
N THR A 976 -24.68 34.16 -8.03
CA THR A 976 -24.98 34.68 -9.37
C THR A 976 -26.27 35.53 -9.38
N TYR A 977 -26.80 35.81 -8.19
CA TYR A 977 -28.04 36.52 -7.95
C TYR A 977 -27.87 37.55 -6.83
N SER A 978 -28.66 38.62 -6.87
CA SER A 978 -28.59 39.72 -5.91
C SER A 978 -28.92 39.26 -4.48
N GLU A 979 -28.50 40.02 -3.48
CA GLU A 979 -28.87 39.75 -2.07
C GLU A 979 -30.39 39.80 -1.85
N GLU A 980 -31.13 40.55 -2.66
CA GLU A 980 -32.59 40.56 -2.64
C GLU A 980 -33.16 39.20 -3.07
N ILE A 981 -32.63 38.62 -4.15
CA ILE A 981 -33.00 37.27 -4.62
C ILE A 981 -32.56 36.22 -3.59
N ALA A 982 -31.38 36.38 -2.99
CA ALA A 982 -30.91 35.50 -1.92
C ALA A 982 -31.86 35.50 -0.71
N ALA A 983 -32.26 36.68 -0.25
CA ALA A 983 -33.24 36.83 0.82
C ALA A 983 -34.61 36.24 0.44
N LEU A 984 -35.00 36.34 -0.83
CA LEU A 984 -36.24 35.77 -1.34
C LEU A 984 -36.18 34.23 -1.42
N ILE A 985 -35.04 33.65 -1.83
CA ILE A 985 -34.78 32.20 -1.78
C ILE A 985 -34.90 31.71 -0.34
N ASP A 986 -34.21 32.34 0.62
CA ASP A 986 -34.24 31.94 2.02
C ASP A 986 -35.66 32.07 2.62
N LYS A 987 -36.41 33.11 2.23
CA LYS A 987 -37.81 33.29 2.62
C LYS A 987 -38.71 32.19 2.06
N GLU A 988 -38.51 31.77 0.81
CA GLU A 988 -39.27 30.67 0.21
C GLU A 988 -38.90 29.31 0.81
N VAL A 989 -37.62 29.04 1.05
CA VAL A 989 -37.17 27.83 1.75
C VAL A 989 -37.80 27.75 3.14
N SER A 990 -37.77 28.84 3.91
CA SER A 990 -38.40 28.93 5.23
C SER A 990 -39.92 28.72 5.15
N SER A 991 -40.58 29.28 4.12
CA SER A 991 -42.01 29.11 3.86
C SER A 991 -42.36 27.63 3.58
N ILE A 992 -41.59 26.95 2.72
CA ILE A 992 -41.78 25.52 2.40
C ILE A 992 -41.63 24.66 3.67
N ILE A 993 -40.56 24.88 4.45
CA ILE A 993 -40.32 24.16 5.70
C ILE A 993 -41.46 24.37 6.69
N LYS A 994 -41.95 25.61 6.85
CA LYS A 994 -43.05 25.92 7.77
C LYS A 994 -44.38 25.30 7.33
N LYS A 995 -44.67 25.29 6.02
CA LYS A 995 -45.84 24.61 5.46
C LYS A 995 -45.77 23.10 5.73
N ALA A 996 -44.60 22.49 5.52
CA ALA A 996 -44.37 21.08 5.78
C ALA A 996 -44.49 20.73 7.29
N GLU A 997 -43.97 21.56 8.19
CA GLU A 997 -44.14 21.40 9.66
C GLU A 997 -45.62 21.44 10.05
N ASN A 998 -46.39 22.39 9.52
CA ASN A 998 -47.83 22.50 9.77
C ASN A 998 -48.60 21.28 9.24
N ARG A 999 -48.28 20.83 8.02
CA ARG A 999 -48.90 19.64 7.41
C ARG A 999 -48.62 18.38 8.22
N ALA A 1000 -47.37 18.19 8.67
CA ALA A 1000 -47.02 17.09 9.56
C ALA A 1000 -47.80 17.17 10.89
N LYS A 1001 -47.94 18.36 11.46
CA LYS A 1001 -48.70 18.61 12.69
C LYS A 1001 -50.17 18.25 12.54
N GLU A 1002 -50.82 18.68 11.46
CA GLU A 1002 -52.22 18.37 11.17
C GLU A 1002 -52.45 16.86 11.06
N ILE A 1003 -51.56 16.15 10.37
CA ILE A 1003 -51.66 14.70 10.19
C ILE A 1003 -51.50 13.97 11.52
N LEU A 1004 -50.53 14.37 12.36
CA LEU A 1004 -50.31 13.77 13.68
C LEU A 1004 -51.49 14.05 14.63
N ILE A 1005 -52.09 15.24 14.58
CA ILE A 1005 -53.27 15.58 15.39
C ILE A 1005 -54.50 14.79 14.93
N LYS A 1006 -54.74 14.75 13.61
CA LYS A 1006 -55.87 14.03 13.01
C LYS A 1006 -55.80 12.53 13.32
N ASN A 1007 -54.59 11.97 13.32
CA ASN A 1007 -54.34 10.54 13.57
C ASN A 1007 -53.78 10.27 14.98
N LYS A 1008 -54.05 11.15 15.95
CA LYS A 1008 -53.46 11.08 17.30
C LYS A 1008 -53.64 9.72 17.98
N LYS A 1009 -54.80 9.08 17.83
CA LYS A 1009 -55.05 7.75 18.40
C LYS A 1009 -54.12 6.67 17.86
N ILE A 1010 -53.80 6.74 16.56
CA ILE A 1010 -52.90 5.77 15.90
C ILE A 1010 -51.46 6.09 16.27
N TRP A 1011 -51.08 7.37 16.27
CA TRP A 1011 -49.74 7.83 16.63
C TRP A 1011 -49.34 7.47 18.07
N TYR A 1012 -50.24 7.61 19.06
CA TYR A 1012 -49.96 7.25 20.45
C TYR A 1012 -49.96 5.73 20.70
N LYS A 1013 -50.61 4.97 19.82
CA LYS A 1013 -50.70 3.50 19.93
C LYS A 1013 -49.46 2.82 19.33
N LEU A 1014 -48.94 3.39 18.25
CA LEU A 1014 -47.67 3.02 17.65
C LEU A 1014 -46.52 3.41 18.59
#